data_AF-A0A7W4WDL2-F1
#
_entry.id   AF-A0A7W4WDL2-F1
#
_cell.length_a   1.000
_cell.length_b   1.000
_cell.length_c   1.000
_cell.angle_alpha   90.00
_cell.angle_beta   90.00
_cell.angle_gamma   90.00
#
_symmetry.space_group_name_H-M   'P 1'
#
loop_
_entity.id
_entity.type
_entity.pdbx_description
1 polymer ?
#
loop_
_entity_poly.entity_id
_entity_poly.type
_entity_poly.pdbx_seq_one_letter_code
_entity_poly.pdbx_strand_id
1 'polypeptide(L)'
;MYKAKLAIVLACMLLVSQAFGSYSCTVSPTNVWDSDYQLDITVTNNGPDSISDWMVQVDFSEPANVTTSWNVTMTGGDTTSPSFTNCCGWNGNLAPGQSTTFGFQGTHDGSFETPTCSGNGTSSSSSSTSSSSSSSSSSGSTSGGTNIAPLATASTSYVSSWETLSAVNDNSSPTNSNDKSSGAYGNWNNPNSIQWVQYDWPQNYTLTSSQVYWFDDNGGVLVPTTAYMEYWNGSSWMTIGDVPLAEDAFNTIFIDNVTTNRLRVSMLNTSQSTGILEWRVSGTPAGTSSSSSSSSSSSSSSSSSGSVYTPVTTEYVYRGITTDNALFEDSEHFRVYYGTDGRDAGGIVGHNSQAQVIQVLDFLEAAYDYWMVERGFRSPGRPVNGRPGGPFKINVYSTVDLDAAGVMGYDFNAGLPYLVVHTNSIDSPNVYVHEFGHCITLSEYNWVDKGNTGAWWETTAQWHTDDFVAFAPQYGPVAQRYGQPTTSTIINLDTVIGRSYLTLVHADNRYEAWPFLTYLNSNPDGYPGFGQNAVGAMYRSHQGNETPLHTAARMTSTPWQQVVASYWARMAYLDIGHPLAQQRLMNVINNSAFRQRAYRNLTSTGNSFYRVIGSRQPMYGGSNIIPLTVTGDGNVSFAITNLGNGLPESNFTAMVAIRSTSGNVRYEELSSGNGSVFVNGNEEATLVVANTPDTLYTYDAFASEGDDPEIRGLDYQVQITGAQPRDL
;
A
#
# COMPACT_ATOMS: atom_id res chain seq x y z
N MET A 1 43.36 -19.73 -53.25
CA MET A 1 43.83 -19.47 -51.87
C MET A 1 43.28 -18.13 -51.40
N TYR A 2 43.30 -17.89 -50.09
CA TYR A 2 42.61 -16.83 -49.34
C TYR A 2 42.34 -15.48 -50.05
N LYS A 3 41.09 -15.01 -49.94
CA LYS A 3 40.73 -13.59 -50.07
C LYS A 3 40.85 -12.93 -48.70
N ALA A 4 41.50 -11.77 -48.62
CA ALA A 4 41.38 -10.90 -47.45
C ALA A 4 39.99 -10.23 -47.43
N LYS A 5 39.49 -9.92 -46.23
CA LYS A 5 38.36 -8.99 -46.03
C LYS A 5 38.76 -7.92 -45.03
N LEU A 6 38.38 -6.69 -45.34
CA LEU A 6 38.47 -5.53 -44.46
C LEU A 6 37.45 -5.70 -43.32
N ALA A 7 37.86 -5.41 -42.08
CA ALA A 7 36.96 -5.37 -40.93
C ALA A 7 36.66 -3.91 -40.57
N ILE A 8 35.38 -3.55 -40.57
CA ILE A 8 34.89 -2.28 -40.03
C ILE A 8 34.44 -2.57 -38.60
N VAL A 9 34.93 -1.80 -37.63
CA VAL A 9 34.50 -1.91 -36.23
C VAL A 9 33.13 -1.25 -36.09
N LEU A 10 32.10 -2.05 -35.84
CA LEU A 10 30.79 -1.59 -35.41
C LEU A 10 30.66 -1.93 -33.93
N ALA A 11 30.65 -0.93 -33.05
CA ALA A 11 30.48 -1.12 -31.62
C ALA A 11 29.02 -1.45 -31.33
N CYS A 12 28.75 -2.72 -31.04
CA CYS A 12 27.44 -3.17 -30.55
C CYS A 12 27.51 -3.21 -29.01
N MET A 13 26.70 -2.39 -28.34
CA MET A 13 26.47 -2.53 -26.90
C MET A 13 25.68 -3.83 -26.69
N LEU A 14 26.28 -4.82 -26.02
CA LEU A 14 25.53 -5.98 -25.53
C LEU A 14 24.79 -5.59 -24.26
N LEU A 15 23.46 -5.62 -24.32
CA LEU A 15 22.67 -5.94 -23.13
C LEU A 15 22.97 -7.40 -22.76
N VAL A 16 23.64 -7.61 -21.64
CA VAL A 16 24.01 -8.96 -21.17
C VAL A 16 22.85 -9.51 -20.33
N SER A 17 21.89 -10.17 -20.98
CA SER A 17 20.94 -11.02 -20.27
C SER A 17 21.62 -12.32 -19.84
N GLN A 18 21.94 -12.45 -18.56
CA GLN A 18 22.33 -13.74 -17.99
C GLN A 18 21.06 -14.55 -17.70
N ALA A 19 20.94 -15.71 -18.33
CA ALA A 19 19.79 -16.59 -18.21
C ALA A 19 20.19 -17.90 -17.51
N PHE A 20 19.86 -17.99 -16.23
CA PHE A 20 19.79 -19.24 -15.47
C PHE A 20 18.33 -19.39 -15.01
N GLY A 21 17.75 -20.59 -15.11
CA GLY A 21 16.39 -20.83 -14.61
C GLY A 21 16.40 -21.30 -13.15
N SER A 22 15.38 -21.02 -12.35
CA SER A 22 14.12 -20.33 -12.65
C SER A 22 14.14 -18.83 -12.28
N TYR A 23 13.17 -18.09 -12.84
CA TYR A 23 12.97 -16.63 -12.74
C TYR A 23 14.16 -15.72 -13.15
N SER A 24 13.88 -14.45 -13.35
CA SER A 24 14.88 -13.39 -13.55
C SER A 24 14.43 -12.12 -12.84
N CYS A 25 15.34 -11.19 -12.63
CA CYS A 25 15.01 -9.83 -12.21
C CYS A 25 15.49 -8.81 -13.27
N THR A 26 14.89 -7.62 -13.26
CA THR A 26 15.34 -6.47 -14.06
C THR A 26 15.34 -5.22 -13.18
N VAL A 27 16.50 -4.59 -13.04
CA VAL A 27 16.64 -3.29 -12.35
C VAL A 27 16.06 -2.20 -13.25
N SER A 28 15.14 -1.40 -12.71
CA SER A 28 14.68 -0.16 -13.31
C SER A 28 15.12 1.00 -12.42
N PRO A 29 16.04 1.88 -12.87
CA PRO A 29 16.30 3.16 -12.23
C PRO A 29 15.04 4.02 -12.30
N THR A 30 14.33 4.10 -11.18
CA THR A 30 13.05 4.79 -11.10
C THR A 30 13.25 6.29 -11.00
N ASN A 31 14.19 6.69 -10.14
CA ASN A 31 14.69 8.05 -10.01
C ASN A 31 16.16 7.97 -9.56
N VAL A 32 16.98 8.88 -10.07
CA VAL A 32 18.35 9.10 -9.59
C VAL A 32 18.50 10.61 -9.39
N TRP A 33 18.80 11.01 -8.17
CA TRP A 33 19.03 12.39 -7.74
C TRP A 33 20.52 12.59 -7.45
N ASP A 34 20.95 13.76 -6.97
CA ASP A 34 22.38 14.07 -6.80
C ASP A 34 23.09 13.25 -5.71
N SER A 35 22.35 12.78 -4.69
CA SER A 35 22.86 11.99 -3.55
C SER A 35 22.01 10.76 -3.18
N ASP A 36 20.86 10.61 -3.85
CA ASP A 36 19.81 9.67 -3.49
C ASP A 36 19.36 8.93 -4.74
N TYR A 37 18.97 7.66 -4.61
CA TYR A 37 18.44 6.87 -5.70
C TYR A 37 17.17 6.14 -5.28
N GLN A 38 16.39 5.75 -6.29
CA GLN A 38 15.32 4.78 -6.17
C GLN A 38 15.41 3.76 -7.30
N LEU A 39 15.31 2.49 -6.92
CA LEU A 39 15.23 1.36 -7.84
C LEU A 39 13.93 0.61 -7.62
N ASP A 40 13.23 0.31 -8.71
CA ASP A 40 12.19 -0.72 -8.75
C ASP A 40 12.76 -1.96 -9.45
N ILE A 41 12.65 -3.10 -8.76
CA ILE A 41 13.17 -4.40 -9.17
C ILE A 41 11.99 -5.28 -9.57
N THR A 42 11.81 -5.50 -10.86
CA THR A 42 10.78 -6.40 -11.38
C THR A 42 11.33 -7.82 -11.43
N VAL A 43 10.68 -8.76 -10.74
CA VAL A 43 10.98 -10.19 -10.72
C VAL A 43 9.98 -10.92 -11.60
N THR A 44 10.45 -11.63 -12.63
CA THR A 44 9.63 -12.30 -13.66
C THR A 44 9.87 -13.80 -13.64
N ASN A 45 8.80 -14.59 -13.49
CA ASN A 45 8.89 -16.04 -13.55
C ASN A 45 8.97 -16.55 -15.01
N ASN A 46 10.19 -16.75 -15.51
CA ASN A 46 10.45 -17.38 -16.81
C ASN A 46 10.35 -18.93 -16.79
N GLY A 47 10.00 -19.54 -15.65
CA GLY A 47 9.86 -20.99 -15.49
C GLY A 47 8.50 -21.53 -15.96
N PRO A 48 8.39 -22.85 -16.22
CA PRO A 48 7.13 -23.51 -16.53
C PRO A 48 6.26 -23.81 -15.30
N ASP A 49 6.82 -23.69 -14.10
CA ASP A 49 6.18 -23.94 -12.80
C ASP A 49 6.05 -22.62 -12.01
N SER A 50 5.07 -22.52 -11.11
CA SER A 50 4.93 -21.38 -10.19
C SER A 50 6.06 -21.35 -9.16
N ILE A 51 6.63 -20.18 -8.91
CA ILE A 51 7.58 -19.93 -7.81
C ILE A 51 6.86 -19.26 -6.64
N SER A 52 7.25 -19.59 -5.41
CA SER A 52 6.71 -19.00 -4.17
C SER A 52 7.72 -18.15 -3.40
N ASP A 53 9.01 -18.49 -3.54
CA ASP A 53 10.09 -18.02 -2.68
C ASP A 53 11.24 -17.51 -3.56
N TRP A 54 11.13 -16.26 -4.01
CA TRP A 54 12.16 -15.61 -4.80
C TRP A 54 13.09 -14.77 -3.92
N MET A 55 14.37 -14.83 -4.23
CA MET A 55 15.41 -14.02 -3.64
C MET A 55 16.18 -13.32 -4.75
N VAL A 56 16.42 -12.02 -4.61
CA VAL A 56 17.17 -11.20 -5.54
C VAL A 56 18.33 -10.54 -4.82
N GLN A 57 19.53 -10.67 -5.39
CA GLN A 57 20.69 -9.85 -5.06
C GLN A 57 20.78 -8.70 -6.07
N VAL A 58 21.08 -7.49 -5.63
CA VAL A 58 21.28 -6.32 -6.50
C VAL A 58 22.72 -5.85 -6.34
N ASP A 59 23.48 -5.83 -7.44
CA ASP A 59 24.93 -5.64 -7.46
C ASP A 59 25.31 -4.28 -8.06
N PHE A 60 25.78 -3.37 -7.20
CA PHE A 60 26.27 -2.03 -7.51
C PHE A 60 27.78 -2.05 -7.81
N SER A 61 28.24 -1.13 -8.67
CA SER A 61 29.67 -0.92 -8.92
C SER A 61 30.37 -0.06 -7.85
N GLU A 62 29.59 0.60 -6.98
CA GLU A 62 30.05 1.45 -5.87
C GLU A 62 29.19 1.22 -4.60
N PRO A 63 29.68 1.59 -3.39
CA PRO A 63 28.92 1.43 -2.15
C PRO A 63 27.66 2.32 -2.07
N ALA A 64 26.49 1.69 -2.21
CA ALA A 64 25.17 2.31 -2.17
C ALA A 64 24.40 1.86 -0.91
N ASN A 65 23.93 2.81 -0.08
CA ASN A 65 23.25 2.47 1.17
C ASN A 65 21.75 2.32 0.96
N VAL A 66 21.17 1.14 1.20
CA VAL A 66 19.71 0.98 1.27
C VAL A 66 19.21 1.70 2.53
N THR A 67 18.22 2.58 2.39
CA THR A 67 17.64 3.35 3.51
C THR A 67 16.19 3.00 3.82
N THR A 68 15.43 2.51 2.83
CA THR A 68 14.04 2.03 2.98
C THR A 68 13.73 1.10 1.82
N SER A 69 13.00 0.01 2.07
CA SER A 69 12.57 -0.96 1.05
C SER A 69 11.12 -1.38 1.29
N TRP A 70 10.34 -1.51 0.22
CA TRP A 70 8.91 -1.84 0.26
C TRP A 70 8.58 -3.00 -0.68
N ASN A 71 7.51 -3.73 -0.37
CA ASN A 71 7.15 -5.00 -1.01
C ASN A 71 8.27 -6.07 -0.94
N VAL A 72 9.26 -5.90 -0.07
CA VAL A 72 10.38 -6.84 0.06
C VAL A 72 10.98 -6.81 1.45
N THR A 73 11.51 -7.94 1.88
CA THR A 73 12.34 -8.06 3.08
C THR A 73 13.79 -8.05 2.64
N MET A 74 14.61 -7.12 3.14
CA MET A 74 16.06 -7.16 2.96
C MET A 74 16.62 -8.29 3.83
N THR A 75 17.22 -9.31 3.20
CA THR A 75 17.67 -10.56 3.86
C THR A 75 19.16 -10.56 4.20
N GLY A 76 19.93 -9.61 3.66
CA GLY A 76 21.37 -9.49 3.94
C GLY A 76 22.12 -8.73 2.84
N GLY A 77 23.39 -9.10 2.65
CA GLY A 77 24.32 -8.40 1.76
C GLY A 77 25.05 -7.26 2.47
N ASP A 78 25.81 -6.49 1.70
CA ASP A 78 26.49 -5.26 2.11
C ASP A 78 26.00 -4.07 1.27
N THR A 79 26.71 -2.94 1.28
CA THR A 79 26.38 -1.76 0.46
C THR A 79 26.72 -1.91 -1.02
N THR A 80 27.38 -2.98 -1.44
CA THR A 80 27.67 -3.28 -2.85
C THR A 80 26.77 -4.37 -3.42
N SER A 81 26.37 -5.36 -2.62
CA SER A 81 25.53 -6.48 -3.07
C SER A 81 24.37 -6.80 -2.10
N PRO A 82 23.45 -5.85 -1.80
CA PRO A 82 22.27 -6.08 -0.96
C PRO A 82 21.35 -7.19 -1.50
N SER A 83 20.79 -7.98 -0.59
CA SER A 83 19.95 -9.14 -0.87
C SER A 83 18.53 -8.98 -0.32
N PHE A 84 17.56 -9.49 -1.07
CA PHE A 84 16.13 -9.20 -0.91
C PHE A 84 15.27 -10.44 -1.16
N THR A 85 14.17 -10.63 -0.43
CA THR A 85 13.20 -11.74 -0.64
C THR A 85 11.76 -11.27 -0.44
N ASN A 86 10.79 -12.00 -1.00
CA ASN A 86 9.36 -11.72 -0.85
C ASN A 86 8.91 -11.52 0.62
N CYS A 87 8.50 -10.30 0.99
CA CYS A 87 7.95 -10.04 2.34
C CYS A 87 6.53 -10.56 2.54
N CYS A 88 5.78 -10.67 1.44
CA CYS A 88 4.36 -10.41 1.48
C CYS A 88 3.62 -11.47 0.67
N GLY A 89 2.63 -12.11 1.28
CA GLY A 89 1.98 -13.32 0.71
C GLY A 89 1.33 -13.15 -0.66
N TRP A 90 1.10 -11.91 -1.11
CA TRP A 90 0.60 -11.60 -2.46
C TRP A 90 1.70 -11.51 -3.54
N ASN A 91 2.98 -11.35 -3.18
CA ASN A 91 4.07 -11.15 -4.15
C ASN A 91 5.06 -12.31 -4.27
N GLY A 92 5.10 -13.25 -3.31
CA GLY A 92 5.93 -14.45 -3.44
C GLY A 92 5.49 -15.39 -4.57
N ASN A 93 4.17 -15.65 -4.67
CA ASN A 93 3.62 -16.64 -5.59
C ASN A 93 3.41 -16.11 -7.03
N LEU A 94 4.40 -16.33 -7.91
CA LEU A 94 4.35 -15.93 -9.32
C LEU A 94 4.10 -17.16 -10.22
N ALA A 95 2.97 -17.19 -10.92
CA ALA A 95 2.69 -18.18 -11.95
C ALA A 95 3.62 -18.00 -13.18
N PRO A 96 3.75 -19.01 -14.06
CA PRO A 96 4.55 -18.91 -15.29
C PRO A 96 4.21 -17.66 -16.12
N GLY A 97 5.22 -16.84 -16.40
CA GLY A 97 5.08 -15.58 -17.14
C GLY A 97 4.55 -14.39 -16.32
N GLN A 98 4.19 -14.56 -15.04
CA GLN A 98 3.87 -13.43 -14.17
C GLN A 98 5.15 -12.73 -13.65
N SER A 99 4.97 -11.46 -13.30
CA SER A 99 5.98 -10.65 -12.63
C SER A 99 5.40 -9.97 -11.40
N THR A 100 6.25 -9.65 -10.43
CA THR A 100 5.98 -8.67 -9.39
C THR A 100 7.09 -7.62 -9.37
N THR A 101 6.85 -6.49 -8.71
CA THR A 101 7.84 -5.42 -8.57
C THR A 101 7.94 -5.01 -7.11
N PHE A 102 9.15 -5.05 -6.57
CA PHE A 102 9.49 -4.41 -5.31
C PHE A 102 10.37 -3.19 -5.56
N GLY A 103 10.54 -2.34 -4.55
CA GLY A 103 11.41 -1.18 -4.70
C GLY A 103 12.12 -0.79 -3.42
N PHE A 104 13.18 -0.01 -3.57
CA PHE A 104 13.93 0.55 -2.45
C PHE A 104 14.58 1.89 -2.79
N GLN A 105 14.75 2.71 -1.76
CA GLN A 105 15.43 4.01 -1.79
C GLN A 105 16.74 3.93 -1.01
N GLY A 106 17.75 4.62 -1.52
CA GLY A 106 19.06 4.66 -0.90
C GLY A 106 19.88 5.89 -1.23
N THR A 107 21.12 5.93 -0.74
CA THR A 107 22.07 7.02 -0.98
C THR A 107 23.37 6.54 -1.63
N HIS A 108 23.95 7.39 -2.48
CA HIS A 108 25.23 7.20 -3.18
C HIS A 108 26.11 8.45 -2.97
N ASP A 109 27.39 8.39 -3.36
CA ASP A 109 28.36 9.49 -3.14
C ASP A 109 28.50 10.47 -4.31
N GLY A 110 27.92 10.12 -5.47
CA GLY A 110 27.74 11.00 -6.62
C GLY A 110 28.03 10.37 -7.98
N SER A 111 28.51 9.12 -8.02
CA SER A 111 28.90 8.41 -9.25
C SER A 111 27.93 7.30 -9.73
N PHE A 112 26.67 7.35 -9.28
CA PHE A 112 25.65 6.30 -9.48
C PHE A 112 25.61 5.70 -10.89
N GLU A 113 26.04 4.45 -11.01
CA GLU A 113 25.75 3.59 -12.14
C GLU A 113 24.54 2.70 -11.83
N THR A 114 23.75 2.36 -12.85
CA THR A 114 22.63 1.41 -12.69
C THR A 114 23.16 0.04 -12.28
N PRO A 115 22.79 -0.51 -11.11
CA PRO A 115 23.25 -1.83 -10.71
C PRO A 115 22.64 -2.92 -11.57
N THR A 116 23.23 -4.10 -11.49
CA THR A 116 22.67 -5.34 -12.03
C THR A 116 21.94 -6.12 -10.94
N CYS A 117 21.28 -7.22 -11.26
CA CYS A 117 20.67 -8.09 -10.25
C CYS A 117 20.69 -9.55 -10.68
N SER A 118 20.60 -10.46 -9.71
CA SER A 118 20.58 -11.92 -9.92
C SER A 118 19.60 -12.61 -8.96
N GLY A 119 19.18 -13.83 -9.30
CA GLY A 119 18.23 -14.63 -8.50
C GLY A 119 18.58 -16.13 -8.51
N ASN A 120 18.03 -16.87 -7.54
CA ASN A 120 18.46 -18.24 -7.23
C ASN A 120 17.28 -19.11 -6.75
N GLY A 121 17.14 -20.36 -7.24
CA GLY A 121 15.98 -21.20 -6.88
C GLY A 121 16.09 -22.68 -7.23
N THR A 122 15.59 -23.55 -6.34
CA THR A 122 15.33 -24.99 -6.54
C THR A 122 14.41 -25.53 -5.43
N SER A 123 13.72 -26.66 -5.64
CA SER A 123 12.47 -26.98 -4.93
C SER A 123 12.47 -28.23 -4.02
N SER A 124 11.86 -28.11 -2.83
CA SER A 124 11.02 -29.09 -2.08
C SER A 124 11.49 -30.52 -1.73
N SER A 125 11.40 -30.92 -0.43
CA SER A 125 10.80 -32.19 0.12
C SER A 125 10.99 -32.34 1.66
N SER A 126 10.33 -33.30 2.35
CA SER A 126 10.17 -33.36 3.84
C SER A 126 10.35 -34.76 4.52
N SER A 127 9.94 -35.04 5.81
CA SER A 127 10.00 -36.40 6.47
C SER A 127 9.65 -36.67 8.00
N SER A 128 9.16 -35.73 8.83
CA SER A 128 8.60 -35.84 10.23
C SER A 128 9.26 -36.52 11.50
N THR A 129 9.10 -35.93 12.72
CA THR A 129 9.04 -36.48 14.17
C THR A 129 9.91 -35.97 15.41
N SER A 130 10.42 -36.74 16.44
CA SER A 130 10.51 -36.25 17.91
C SER A 130 11.21 -37.05 19.15
N SER A 131 11.97 -36.74 20.31
CA SER A 131 12.77 -35.73 21.23
C SER A 131 13.91 -36.26 22.28
N SER A 132 14.72 -35.46 23.09
CA SER A 132 15.45 -35.73 24.45
C SER A 132 16.60 -34.76 25.12
N SER A 133 16.92 -34.40 26.45
CA SER A 133 16.40 -34.18 27.91
C SER A 133 16.93 -33.02 28.87
N SER A 134 16.05 -32.52 29.80
CA SER A 134 16.09 -32.32 31.33
C SER A 134 16.73 -31.19 32.22
N SER A 135 15.97 -30.10 32.48
CA SER A 135 15.79 -29.22 33.68
C SER A 135 16.93 -28.57 34.54
N SER A 136 16.82 -27.25 34.80
CA SER A 136 16.73 -26.55 36.12
C SER A 136 17.62 -25.31 36.47
N SER A 137 17.27 -24.15 35.91
CA SER A 137 17.07 -22.83 36.60
C SER A 137 18.21 -22.05 37.33
N SER A 138 18.31 -20.72 37.11
CA SER A 138 18.12 -19.68 38.18
C SER A 138 18.32 -18.20 37.76
N SER A 139 17.20 -17.50 37.56
CA SER A 139 16.88 -16.10 37.92
C SER A 139 17.92 -14.96 37.97
N GLY A 140 17.66 -13.87 37.21
CA GLY A 140 18.21 -12.52 37.47
C GLY A 140 17.53 -11.42 36.63
N SER A 141 16.67 -10.58 37.24
CA SER A 141 15.92 -9.49 36.58
C SER A 141 16.74 -8.19 36.44
N THR A 142 16.74 -7.38 35.38
CA THR A 142 15.76 -6.95 34.34
C THR A 142 14.79 -5.82 34.73
N SER A 143 14.84 -4.72 33.97
CA SER A 143 13.77 -3.71 33.85
C SER A 143 13.52 -3.27 32.40
N GLY A 144 13.68 -4.20 31.45
CA GLY A 144 12.86 -4.22 30.24
C GLY A 144 11.54 -4.97 30.53
N GLY A 145 10.72 -5.23 29.50
CA GLY A 145 9.51 -6.05 29.65
C GLY A 145 9.82 -7.42 30.25
N THR A 146 9.19 -7.74 31.39
CA THR A 146 9.45 -8.95 32.19
C THR A 146 9.35 -10.22 31.34
N ASN A 147 10.23 -11.19 31.56
CA ASN A 147 10.07 -12.53 30.97
C ASN A 147 8.83 -13.20 31.59
N ILE A 148 7.75 -13.32 30.82
CA ILE A 148 6.48 -13.93 31.24
C ILE A 148 6.37 -15.40 30.84
N ALA A 149 7.36 -15.98 30.15
CA ALA A 149 7.36 -17.41 29.81
C ALA A 149 7.22 -18.34 31.04
N PRO A 150 7.85 -18.06 32.21
CA PRO A 150 7.63 -18.85 33.43
C PRO A 150 6.22 -18.74 34.04
N LEU A 151 5.36 -17.86 33.51
CA LEU A 151 3.95 -17.71 33.91
C LEU A 151 3.00 -18.52 33.00
N ALA A 152 3.53 -19.16 31.96
CA ALA A 152 2.77 -19.99 31.02
C ALA A 152 2.74 -21.46 31.42
N THR A 153 1.67 -22.15 31.07
CA THR A 153 1.69 -23.61 30.92
C THR A 153 2.26 -23.95 29.54
N ALA A 154 3.37 -24.69 29.50
CA ALA A 154 3.94 -25.18 28.25
C ALA A 154 3.20 -26.44 27.75
N SER A 155 2.94 -26.51 26.44
CA SER A 155 2.43 -27.68 25.72
C SER A 155 3.19 -27.86 24.40
N THR A 156 3.10 -29.02 23.76
CA THR A 156 3.85 -29.32 22.53
C THR A 156 3.16 -30.40 21.69
N SER A 157 3.49 -30.45 20.39
CA SER A 157 3.11 -31.55 19.50
C SER A 157 3.69 -32.90 19.90
N TYR A 158 4.93 -32.92 20.41
CA TYR A 158 5.58 -34.13 20.93
C TYR A 158 6.74 -33.80 21.87
N VAL A 159 6.88 -34.61 22.93
CA VAL A 159 8.05 -34.68 23.78
C VAL A 159 8.38 -36.15 24.14
N SER A 160 9.60 -36.63 23.81
CA SER A 160 10.05 -38.01 24.10
C SER A 160 10.09 -38.33 25.59
N SER A 161 10.09 -39.64 25.86
CA SER A 161 10.20 -40.22 27.20
C SER A 161 11.44 -39.82 28.00
N TRP A 162 12.52 -39.41 27.33
CA TRP A 162 13.67 -38.75 27.96
C TRP A 162 13.88 -37.33 27.42
N GLU A 163 12.84 -36.50 27.24
CA GLU A 163 12.95 -35.02 27.04
C GLU A 163 12.32 -34.24 28.21
N THR A 164 12.52 -32.91 28.33
CA THR A 164 11.77 -32.10 29.32
C THR A 164 11.23 -30.80 28.77
N LEU A 165 9.94 -30.80 28.45
CA LEU A 165 9.22 -29.63 27.95
C LEU A 165 9.39 -28.38 28.82
N SER A 166 9.43 -28.50 30.16
CA SER A 166 9.59 -27.34 31.05
C SER A 166 10.96 -26.68 31.01
N ALA A 167 11.94 -27.21 30.26
CA ALA A 167 13.20 -26.51 30.03
C ALA A 167 12.98 -25.23 29.20
N VAL A 168 11.96 -25.16 28.34
CA VAL A 168 11.73 -23.96 27.52
C VAL A 168 11.41 -22.72 28.36
N ASN A 169 10.92 -22.86 29.59
CA ASN A 169 10.51 -21.75 30.44
C ASN A 169 11.00 -21.81 31.90
N ASP A 170 12.15 -22.45 32.16
CA ASP A 170 12.74 -22.47 33.51
C ASP A 170 13.65 -21.25 33.82
N ASN A 171 13.81 -20.34 32.85
CA ASN A 171 14.63 -19.13 32.92
C ASN A 171 16.13 -19.44 33.08
N SER A 172 16.61 -20.46 32.36
CA SER A 172 18.02 -20.76 32.15
C SER A 172 18.72 -19.69 31.29
N SER A 173 20.04 -19.78 31.16
CA SER A 173 20.84 -18.97 30.22
C SER A 173 21.95 -19.86 29.64
N PRO A 174 21.70 -20.54 28.51
CA PRO A 174 22.65 -21.49 27.93
C PRO A 174 23.95 -20.83 27.47
N THR A 175 25.06 -21.56 27.60
CA THR A 175 26.42 -21.08 27.25
C THR A 175 26.78 -21.34 25.78
N ASN A 176 26.15 -22.35 25.17
CA ASN A 176 26.27 -22.78 23.77
C ASN A 176 25.05 -23.65 23.42
N SER A 177 24.82 -23.95 22.14
CA SER A 177 23.67 -24.75 21.69
C SER A 177 23.69 -26.21 22.14
N ASN A 178 24.80 -26.74 22.67
CA ASN A 178 24.88 -28.08 23.26
C ASN A 178 24.81 -28.06 24.81
N ASP A 179 24.51 -26.90 25.43
CA ASP A 179 24.49 -26.74 26.88
C ASP A 179 23.20 -27.26 27.53
N LYS A 180 23.11 -28.59 27.64
CA LYS A 180 22.03 -29.28 28.38
C LYS A 180 22.14 -29.17 29.91
N SER A 181 22.88 -28.23 30.49
CA SER A 181 23.04 -28.12 31.95
C SER A 181 21.74 -27.77 32.70
N SER A 182 20.83 -27.05 32.03
CA SER A 182 19.44 -26.83 32.47
C SER A 182 18.44 -27.70 31.66
N GLY A 183 18.94 -28.71 30.96
CA GLY A 183 18.20 -29.55 30.04
C GLY A 183 17.97 -28.99 28.65
N ALA A 184 16.99 -29.56 27.96
CA ALA A 184 16.42 -29.03 26.74
C ALA A 184 14.94 -29.43 26.60
N TYR A 185 14.31 -28.86 25.58
CA TYR A 185 13.30 -29.45 24.73
C TYR A 185 13.93 -29.84 23.37
N GLY A 186 13.32 -30.76 22.62
CA GLY A 186 13.88 -31.29 21.37
C GLY A 186 12.90 -32.15 20.58
N ASN A 187 13.36 -32.75 19.48
CA ASN A 187 12.58 -33.70 18.68
C ASN A 187 13.33 -34.92 17.98
N TRP A 188 14.29 -35.64 18.60
CA TRP A 188 14.85 -36.96 18.13
C TRP A 188 13.91 -38.17 18.32
N ASN A 189 13.39 -38.87 17.31
CA ASN A 189 13.72 -38.91 15.88
C ASN A 189 12.58 -39.59 15.08
N ASN A 190 12.86 -39.92 13.81
CA ASN A 190 12.12 -39.52 12.64
C ASN A 190 12.22 -37.96 12.52
N PRO A 191 12.89 -37.38 11.49
CA PRO A 191 13.21 -35.94 11.39
C PRO A 191 12.39 -35.20 10.30
N ASN A 192 12.41 -33.85 10.20
CA ASN A 192 11.77 -33.05 9.12
C ASN A 192 10.23 -32.89 9.15
N SER A 193 9.64 -32.48 10.27
CA SER A 193 8.28 -31.89 10.33
C SER A 193 8.28 -30.63 11.15
N ILE A 194 7.25 -29.79 10.92
CA ILE A 194 6.86 -28.77 11.89
C ILE A 194 6.44 -29.49 13.17
N GLN A 195 7.25 -29.35 14.22
CA GLN A 195 6.83 -29.54 15.61
C GLN A 195 6.58 -28.18 16.22
N TRP A 196 5.75 -28.12 17.27
CA TRP A 196 5.46 -26.86 17.95
C TRP A 196 5.63 -26.97 19.45
N VAL A 197 6.04 -25.87 20.07
CA VAL A 197 5.93 -25.62 21.50
C VAL A 197 5.05 -24.39 21.69
N GLN A 198 4.13 -24.46 22.66
CA GLN A 198 3.08 -23.47 22.87
C GLN A 198 3.00 -23.08 24.34
N TYR A 199 2.82 -21.79 24.59
CA TYR A 199 2.48 -21.22 25.88
C TYR A 199 1.00 -20.90 25.97
N ASP A 200 0.35 -21.36 27.04
CA ASP A 200 -0.98 -20.92 27.48
C ASP A 200 -0.84 -20.13 28.79
N TRP A 201 -1.18 -18.84 28.76
CA TRP A 201 -1.28 -18.00 29.95
C TRP A 201 -2.72 -17.97 30.52
N PRO A 202 -2.89 -17.81 31.84
CA PRO A 202 -4.22 -17.72 32.49
C PRO A 202 -4.96 -16.39 32.22
N GLN A 203 -4.30 -15.42 31.59
CA GLN A 203 -4.84 -14.12 31.20
C GLN A 203 -4.13 -13.63 29.92
N ASN A 204 -4.69 -12.62 29.25
CA ASN A 204 -4.01 -11.96 28.13
C ASN A 204 -2.78 -11.18 28.61
N TYR A 205 -1.72 -11.22 27.82
CA TYR A 205 -0.55 -10.35 27.93
C TYR A 205 -0.34 -9.60 26.61
N THR A 206 0.11 -8.36 26.71
CA THR A 206 0.62 -7.57 25.58
C THR A 206 2.10 -7.93 25.40
N LEU A 207 2.44 -8.50 24.25
CA LEU A 207 3.75 -9.06 23.94
C LEU A 207 4.58 -8.08 23.09
N THR A 208 5.85 -7.88 23.44
CA THR A 208 6.75 -6.92 22.75
C THR A 208 7.91 -7.58 22.01
N SER A 209 8.33 -8.76 22.45
CA SER A 209 9.40 -9.54 21.84
C SER A 209 9.44 -10.95 22.42
N SER A 210 10.13 -11.85 21.73
CA SER A 210 10.43 -13.20 22.21
C SER A 210 11.82 -13.63 21.76
N GLN A 211 12.45 -14.52 22.52
CA GLN A 211 13.80 -14.99 22.26
C GLN A 211 13.88 -16.51 22.38
N VAL A 212 14.40 -17.20 21.37
CA VAL A 212 14.58 -18.66 21.38
C VAL A 212 16.07 -19.00 21.32
N TYR A 213 16.54 -19.85 22.23
CA TYR A 213 17.87 -20.45 22.18
C TYR A 213 17.74 -21.88 21.68
N TRP A 214 18.34 -22.21 20.54
CA TRP A 214 18.20 -23.52 19.91
C TRP A 214 19.14 -24.57 20.52
N PHE A 215 18.66 -25.80 20.62
CA PHE A 215 19.43 -26.97 21.07
C PHE A 215 20.00 -27.74 19.88
N ASP A 216 21.31 -27.99 19.92
CA ASP A 216 22.07 -28.76 18.95
C ASP A 216 23.04 -29.71 19.68
N ASP A 217 22.88 -31.03 19.50
CA ASP A 217 23.77 -32.05 20.07
C ASP A 217 24.86 -32.53 19.09
N ASN A 218 24.97 -31.89 17.92
CA ASN A 218 25.84 -32.24 16.79
C ASN A 218 25.58 -33.65 16.22
N GLY A 219 24.37 -34.21 16.41
CA GLY A 219 24.04 -35.56 15.95
C GLY A 219 22.56 -35.81 15.69
N GLY A 220 21.78 -35.97 16.75
CA GLY A 220 20.37 -36.35 16.71
C GLY A 220 19.39 -35.18 16.78
N VAL A 221 19.76 -34.08 17.44
CA VAL A 221 18.97 -32.85 17.51
C VAL A 221 19.83 -31.69 17.07
N LEU A 222 19.33 -30.87 16.15
CA LEU A 222 20.06 -29.75 15.58
C LEU A 222 19.23 -28.45 15.68
N VAL A 223 19.87 -27.31 15.40
CA VAL A 223 19.15 -26.05 15.17
C VAL A 223 18.12 -26.21 14.02
N PRO A 224 16.93 -25.57 14.06
CA PRO A 224 15.98 -25.65 12.96
C PRO A 224 16.56 -25.12 11.64
N THR A 225 16.14 -25.70 10.52
CA THR A 225 16.31 -25.09 9.19
C THR A 225 15.16 -24.14 8.85
N THR A 226 14.08 -24.17 9.63
CA THR A 226 12.93 -23.27 9.56
C THR A 226 12.30 -23.17 10.93
N ALA A 227 12.08 -21.97 11.44
CA ALA A 227 11.23 -21.76 12.61
C ALA A 227 10.48 -20.44 12.49
N TYR A 228 9.23 -20.42 12.91
CA TYR A 228 8.36 -19.25 12.88
C TYR A 228 7.50 -19.20 14.14
N MET A 229 7.03 -18.00 14.49
CA MET A 229 6.21 -17.78 15.67
C MET A 229 4.76 -17.44 15.28
N GLU A 230 3.80 -17.93 16.05
CA GLU A 230 2.36 -17.73 15.85
C GLU A 230 1.70 -17.27 17.15
N TYR A 231 0.68 -16.40 17.08
CA TYR A 231 -0.19 -16.06 18.21
C TYR A 231 -1.63 -16.53 17.97
N TRP A 232 -2.37 -16.79 19.05
CA TRP A 232 -3.80 -17.07 18.98
C TRP A 232 -4.59 -15.75 19.02
N ASN A 233 -5.38 -15.47 18.00
CA ASN A 233 -6.22 -14.27 17.92
C ASN A 233 -7.60 -14.43 18.61
N GLY A 234 -7.91 -15.64 19.12
CA GLY A 234 -9.22 -16.01 19.66
C GLY A 234 -9.92 -17.12 18.87
N SER A 235 -9.68 -17.24 17.56
CA SER A 235 -10.32 -18.20 16.66
C SER A 235 -9.34 -18.97 15.75
N SER A 236 -8.19 -18.40 15.44
CA SER A 236 -7.13 -18.99 14.61
C SER A 236 -5.74 -18.64 15.12
N TRP A 237 -4.75 -19.38 14.63
CA TRP A 237 -3.33 -19.01 14.76
C TRP A 237 -2.96 -18.03 13.64
N MET A 238 -2.14 -17.04 13.99
CA MET A 238 -1.70 -15.96 13.11
C MET A 238 -0.17 -15.88 13.19
N THR A 239 0.53 -15.98 12.06
CA THR A 239 1.99 -15.87 12.00
C THR A 239 2.45 -14.46 12.37
N ILE A 240 3.50 -14.39 13.20
CA ILE A 240 4.23 -13.16 13.55
C ILE A 240 5.40 -12.96 12.57
N GLY A 241 6.14 -14.03 12.30
CA GLY A 241 7.30 -14.04 11.42
C GLY A 241 8.25 -15.19 11.74
N ASP A 242 9.32 -15.31 10.96
CA ASP A 242 10.37 -16.29 11.19
C ASP A 242 11.24 -15.92 12.40
N VAL A 243 11.68 -16.95 13.14
CA VAL A 243 12.60 -16.82 14.26
C VAL A 243 14.01 -17.09 13.74
N PRO A 244 15.02 -16.22 13.98
CA PRO A 244 16.39 -16.44 13.51
C PRO A 244 16.98 -17.78 13.99
N LEU A 245 17.98 -18.29 13.27
CA LEU A 245 18.47 -19.67 13.37
C LEU A 245 19.97 -19.75 13.70
N ALA A 246 20.48 -18.85 14.53
CA ALA A 246 21.86 -18.87 14.98
C ALA A 246 22.07 -19.87 16.14
N GLU A 247 23.14 -20.66 16.04
CA GLU A 247 23.74 -21.38 17.16
C GLU A 247 24.30 -20.41 18.21
N ASP A 248 24.48 -20.90 19.44
CA ASP A 248 25.15 -20.21 20.56
C ASP A 248 24.54 -18.85 20.99
N ALA A 249 23.31 -18.54 20.55
CA ALA A 249 22.67 -17.24 20.75
C ALA A 249 21.16 -17.29 21.06
N PHE A 250 20.67 -16.23 21.70
CA PHE A 250 19.23 -15.94 21.82
C PHE A 250 18.70 -15.28 20.56
N ASN A 251 18.05 -16.08 19.71
CA ASN A 251 17.42 -15.63 18.47
C ASN A 251 16.17 -14.83 18.78
N THR A 252 16.22 -13.53 18.53
CA THR A 252 15.18 -12.57 18.95
C THR A 252 14.24 -12.26 17.80
N ILE A 253 12.94 -12.35 18.06
CA ILE A 253 11.87 -11.83 17.19
C ILE A 253 11.15 -10.70 17.94
N PHE A 254 10.92 -9.57 17.27
CA PHE A 254 10.08 -8.49 17.82
C PHE A 254 8.61 -8.83 17.57
N ILE A 255 7.75 -8.46 18.52
CA ILE A 255 6.31 -8.74 18.47
C ILE A 255 5.62 -7.39 18.65
N ASP A 256 4.84 -6.95 17.65
CA ASP A 256 4.30 -5.59 17.66
C ASP A 256 3.05 -5.47 18.55
N ASN A 257 3.30 -5.42 19.87
CA ASN A 257 2.29 -5.19 20.92
C ASN A 257 1.09 -6.15 20.88
N VAL A 258 1.29 -7.33 20.27
CA VAL A 258 0.26 -8.36 20.10
C VAL A 258 -0.29 -8.77 21.45
N THR A 259 -1.60 -8.61 21.65
CA THR A 259 -2.26 -8.97 22.90
C THR A 259 -2.96 -10.32 22.78
N THR A 260 -2.47 -11.32 23.51
CA THR A 260 -2.96 -12.70 23.46
C THR A 260 -2.74 -13.42 24.80
N ASN A 261 -3.44 -14.54 25.02
CA ASN A 261 -3.10 -15.51 26.06
C ASN A 261 -2.43 -16.78 25.52
N ARG A 262 -2.10 -16.85 24.22
CA ARG A 262 -1.31 -17.96 23.66
C ARG A 262 -0.32 -17.53 22.59
N LEU A 263 0.88 -18.07 22.71
CA LEU A 263 1.97 -17.94 21.75
C LEU A 263 2.49 -19.34 21.41
N ARG A 264 2.99 -19.52 20.19
CA ARG A 264 3.54 -20.79 19.71
C ARG A 264 4.80 -20.52 18.89
N VAL A 265 5.83 -21.35 19.07
CA VAL A 265 6.95 -21.47 18.13
C VAL A 265 6.82 -22.80 17.40
N SER A 266 6.86 -22.74 16.07
CA SER A 266 6.67 -23.83 15.12
C SER A 266 7.96 -24.01 14.31
N MET A 267 8.55 -25.20 14.32
CA MET A 267 9.96 -25.43 13.95
C MET A 267 10.21 -26.78 13.26
N LEU A 268 11.18 -26.80 12.34
CA LEU A 268 11.55 -27.93 11.48
C LEU A 268 13.06 -27.90 11.17
N ASN A 269 13.73 -29.05 11.19
CA ASN A 269 15.07 -29.26 10.59
C ASN A 269 14.93 -30.33 9.50
N THR A 270 15.56 -30.16 8.33
CA THR A 270 15.34 -31.07 7.18
C THR A 270 16.07 -32.41 7.24
N SER A 271 17.10 -32.56 8.09
CA SER A 271 17.96 -33.74 8.14
C SER A 271 17.90 -34.49 9.47
N GLN A 272 17.61 -33.76 10.54
CA GLN A 272 17.51 -34.22 11.91
C GLN A 272 16.33 -33.52 12.59
N SER A 273 16.36 -33.53 13.91
CA SER A 273 15.37 -32.90 14.79
C SER A 273 15.65 -31.42 15.03
N THR A 274 14.68 -30.74 15.63
CA THR A 274 14.84 -29.41 16.26
C THR A 274 14.85 -29.49 17.77
N GLY A 275 15.37 -28.47 18.46
CA GLY A 275 15.18 -28.32 19.89
C GLY A 275 15.41 -26.92 20.42
N ILE A 276 14.99 -26.69 21.66
CA ILE A 276 15.02 -25.40 22.36
C ILE A 276 15.65 -25.62 23.73
N LEU A 277 16.70 -24.87 24.06
CA LEU A 277 17.25 -24.83 25.42
C LEU A 277 16.45 -23.87 26.32
N GLU A 278 16.02 -22.72 25.78
CA GLU A 278 15.24 -21.70 26.50
C GLU A 278 14.38 -20.88 25.51
N TRP A 279 13.14 -20.54 25.86
CA TRP A 279 12.25 -19.67 25.07
C TRP A 279 11.57 -18.60 25.94
N ARG A 280 12.07 -17.37 25.84
CA ARG A 280 11.64 -16.20 26.62
C ARG A 280 10.58 -15.39 25.89
N VAL A 281 9.71 -14.73 26.62
CA VAL A 281 8.69 -13.82 26.08
C VAL A 281 8.62 -12.57 26.94
N SER A 282 8.82 -11.40 26.35
CA SER A 282 8.69 -10.10 27.02
C SER A 282 7.25 -9.59 26.88
N GLY A 283 6.59 -9.30 28.00
CA GLY A 283 5.24 -8.75 27.97
C GLY A 283 4.69 -8.29 29.32
N THR A 284 3.50 -7.69 29.30
CA THR A 284 2.81 -7.13 30.47
C THR A 284 1.33 -7.56 30.52
N PRO A 285 0.71 -7.68 31.72
CA PRO A 285 -0.70 -8.10 31.83
C PRO A 285 -1.67 -7.09 31.18
N ALA A 286 -2.45 -7.56 30.22
CA ALA A 286 -3.39 -6.71 29.49
C ALA A 286 -4.60 -6.35 30.38
N GLY A 287 -4.69 -5.08 30.79
CA GLY A 287 -5.83 -4.53 31.55
C GLY A 287 -5.50 -3.85 32.88
N THR A 288 -4.22 -3.65 33.23
CA THR A 288 -3.83 -3.01 34.50
C THR A 288 -3.79 -1.47 34.40
N SER A 289 -4.94 -0.81 34.49
CA SER A 289 -5.00 0.66 34.58
C SER A 289 -4.35 1.16 35.87
N SER A 290 -3.18 1.80 35.78
CA SER A 290 -2.49 2.43 36.90
C SER A 290 -2.30 3.94 36.67
N SER A 291 -3.06 4.74 37.40
CA SER A 291 -3.00 6.20 37.37
C SER A 291 -1.98 6.73 38.40
N SER A 292 -0.94 7.41 37.92
CA SER A 292 -0.05 8.23 38.76
C SER A 292 0.43 9.46 37.97
N SER A 293 0.33 10.63 38.59
CA SER A 293 0.54 11.92 37.94
C SER A 293 1.91 12.54 38.23
N SER A 294 2.45 13.24 37.22
CA SER A 294 3.37 14.38 37.32
C SER A 294 4.70 14.21 38.09
N SER A 295 5.81 14.36 37.39
CA SER A 295 6.73 15.51 37.61
C SER A 295 7.75 15.61 36.46
N SER A 296 8.28 16.82 36.25
CA SER A 296 9.18 17.14 35.14
C SER A 296 10.65 17.24 35.59
N SER A 297 11.56 16.75 34.76
CA SER A 297 12.94 17.22 34.68
C SER A 297 13.58 16.73 33.36
N SER A 298 14.59 17.45 32.87
CA SER A 298 15.18 17.26 31.54
C SER A 298 16.67 16.93 31.61
N SER A 299 17.12 16.01 30.75
CA SER A 299 18.49 16.00 30.21
C SER A 299 18.73 14.94 29.12
N SER A 300 18.86 15.41 27.87
CA SER A 300 19.86 15.01 26.87
C SER A 300 20.34 13.54 26.76
N SER A 301 19.82 12.85 25.74
CA SER A 301 20.56 12.21 24.63
C SER A 301 21.81 11.35 24.87
N SER A 302 21.78 10.12 24.36
CA SER A 302 22.80 9.62 23.40
C SER A 302 22.19 8.49 22.55
N SER A 303 22.68 8.31 21.31
CA SER A 303 21.96 7.57 20.26
C SER A 303 22.88 6.82 19.29
N SER A 304 22.37 5.71 18.74
CA SER A 304 22.83 5.08 17.49
C SER A 304 21.84 3.99 17.04
N SER A 305 21.33 3.95 15.81
CA SER A 305 21.39 4.96 14.74
C SER A 305 20.28 4.73 13.70
N GLY A 306 19.03 5.02 14.06
CA GLY A 306 18.00 5.41 13.08
C GLY A 306 18.20 6.87 12.65
N SER A 307 17.73 7.25 11.46
CA SER A 307 17.93 8.60 10.91
C SER A 307 17.00 9.61 11.58
N VAL A 308 17.50 10.37 12.56
CA VAL A 308 16.70 11.30 13.38
C VAL A 308 16.19 12.49 12.54
N TYR A 309 14.88 12.67 12.46
CA TYR A 309 14.23 13.77 11.76
C TYR A 309 14.48 15.13 12.45
N THR A 310 15.07 16.07 11.71
CA THR A 310 15.50 17.37 12.24
C THR A 310 14.54 18.52 11.87
N PRO A 311 14.15 19.40 12.80
CA PRO A 311 13.30 20.55 12.47
C PRO A 311 14.09 21.65 11.73
N VAL A 312 13.53 22.18 10.63
CA VAL A 312 14.04 23.38 9.97
C VAL A 312 13.25 24.60 10.47
N THR A 313 13.96 25.66 10.91
CA THR A 313 13.39 26.81 11.64
C THR A 313 13.76 28.19 11.10
N THR A 314 14.71 28.28 10.15
CA THR A 314 15.20 29.55 9.57
C THR A 314 14.85 29.71 8.10
N GLU A 315 14.88 28.60 7.37
CA GLU A 315 14.19 28.38 6.11
C GLU A 315 12.89 27.63 6.45
N TYR A 316 11.99 27.38 5.48
CA TYR A 316 10.81 26.53 5.68
C TYR A 316 9.80 27.12 6.70
N VAL A 317 9.52 28.42 6.56
CA VAL A 317 8.72 29.25 7.48
C VAL A 317 7.50 29.87 6.80
N TYR A 318 6.29 29.56 7.26
CA TYR A 318 5.06 30.22 6.80
C TYR A 318 4.90 31.61 7.45
N ARG A 319 4.86 32.67 6.63
CA ARG A 319 4.52 34.07 7.00
C ARG A 319 5.24 34.66 8.24
N GLY A 320 6.39 34.11 8.61
CA GLY A 320 7.17 34.55 9.77
C GLY A 320 6.78 33.89 11.09
N ILE A 321 5.99 32.82 11.08
CA ILE A 321 5.71 31.98 12.27
C ILE A 321 6.95 31.14 12.59
N THR A 322 7.51 31.32 13.79
CA THR A 322 8.72 30.66 14.27
C THR A 322 8.58 30.20 15.72
N THR A 323 9.58 29.47 16.23
CA THR A 323 9.69 29.05 17.64
C THR A 323 9.71 30.21 18.64
N ASP A 324 9.98 31.44 18.18
CA ASP A 324 10.12 32.62 19.02
C ASP A 324 8.77 33.33 19.24
N ASN A 325 7.84 33.22 18.29
CA ASN A 325 6.57 33.97 18.27
C ASN A 325 5.29 33.11 18.22
N ALA A 326 5.42 31.79 18.10
CA ALA A 326 4.35 30.79 18.30
C ALA A 326 4.77 29.72 19.33
N LEU A 327 3.86 28.85 19.73
CA LEU A 327 4.19 27.57 20.36
C LEU A 327 4.39 26.49 19.29
N PHE A 328 5.01 25.39 19.67
CA PHE A 328 5.11 24.20 18.82
C PHE A 328 5.05 22.92 19.66
N GLU A 329 4.59 21.84 19.05
CA GLU A 329 4.81 20.46 19.50
C GLU A 329 5.53 19.67 18.39
N ASP A 330 6.37 18.72 18.78
CA ASP A 330 7.09 17.81 17.89
C ASP A 330 6.57 16.37 18.04
N SER A 331 6.43 15.66 16.92
CA SER A 331 6.38 14.20 16.88
C SER A 331 7.71 13.64 16.33
N GLU A 332 7.76 12.48 15.66
CA GLU A 332 8.98 12.05 14.97
C GLU A 332 9.12 12.78 13.62
N HIS A 333 8.13 12.68 12.75
CA HIS A 333 8.16 13.19 11.38
C HIS A 333 7.59 14.60 11.23
N PHE A 334 6.85 15.14 12.22
CA PHE A 334 6.15 16.41 12.10
C PHE A 334 6.45 17.39 13.25
N ARG A 335 6.15 18.68 12.98
CA ARG A 335 6.08 19.76 13.97
C ARG A 335 4.86 20.62 13.70
N VAL A 336 3.99 20.78 14.69
CA VAL A 336 2.81 21.67 14.60
C VAL A 336 3.08 22.98 15.33
N TYR A 337 2.95 24.11 14.63
CA TYR A 337 2.97 25.46 15.19
C TYR A 337 1.54 25.97 15.45
N TYR A 338 1.31 26.52 16.65
CA TYR A 338 0.01 26.99 17.13
C TYR A 338 0.18 28.09 18.20
N GLY A 339 -0.90 28.76 18.62
CA GLY A 339 -0.84 29.90 19.53
C GLY A 339 -1.69 29.72 20.79
N THR A 340 -1.07 29.83 21.97
CA THR A 340 -1.77 30.12 23.24
C THR A 340 -1.01 31.20 24.02
N ASP A 341 -1.60 31.65 25.13
CA ASP A 341 -0.91 32.42 26.19
C ASP A 341 -0.14 33.67 25.72
N GLY A 342 -0.71 34.39 24.74
CA GLY A 342 -0.17 35.66 24.24
C GLY A 342 0.89 35.53 23.14
N ARG A 343 1.13 34.33 22.62
CA ARG A 343 1.86 34.12 21.34
C ARG A 343 0.87 34.07 20.18
N ASP A 344 0.98 34.99 19.23
CA ASP A 344 0.06 35.15 18.10
C ASP A 344 0.75 35.36 16.73
N ALA A 345 2.08 35.40 16.69
CA ALA A 345 2.93 35.85 15.57
C ALA A 345 2.41 37.07 14.78
N GLY A 346 1.79 38.05 15.46
CA GLY A 346 1.16 39.22 14.82
C GLY A 346 -0.33 39.03 14.50
N GLY A 347 -1.00 38.10 15.17
CA GLY A 347 -2.45 37.85 15.08
C GLY A 347 -2.87 36.82 14.03
N ILE A 348 -1.93 36.06 13.46
CA ILE A 348 -2.20 35.09 12.37
C ILE A 348 -2.24 33.63 12.82
N VAL A 349 -1.63 33.28 13.97
CA VAL A 349 -1.54 31.87 14.42
C VAL A 349 -2.89 31.38 14.96
N GLY A 350 -3.24 30.14 14.64
CA GLY A 350 -4.45 29.48 15.15
C GLY A 350 -4.42 29.26 16.67
N HIS A 351 -5.53 29.54 17.33
CA HIS A 351 -5.69 29.34 18.77
C HIS A 351 -6.27 27.96 19.07
N ASN A 352 -5.38 27.01 19.37
CA ASN A 352 -5.71 25.61 19.58
C ASN A 352 -5.20 25.10 20.91
N SER A 353 -5.87 24.08 21.47
CA SER A 353 -5.35 23.40 22.66
C SER A 353 -4.26 22.39 22.30
N GLN A 354 -3.31 22.18 23.21
CA GLN A 354 -2.25 21.19 23.08
C GLN A 354 -2.81 19.77 22.78
N ALA A 355 -3.99 19.43 23.30
CA ALA A 355 -4.64 18.15 23.04
C ALA A 355 -5.07 17.98 21.56
N GLN A 356 -5.55 19.04 20.90
CA GLN A 356 -5.89 19.02 19.48
C GLN A 356 -4.63 18.98 18.61
N VAL A 357 -3.55 19.63 19.06
CA VAL A 357 -2.25 19.57 18.40
C VAL A 357 -1.66 18.15 18.44
N ILE A 358 -1.72 17.48 19.60
CA ILE A 358 -1.31 16.07 19.72
C ILE A 358 -2.20 15.17 18.86
N GLN A 359 -3.50 15.42 18.77
CA GLN A 359 -4.40 14.71 17.87
C GLN A 359 -3.98 14.84 16.39
N VAL A 360 -3.61 16.04 15.94
CA VAL A 360 -3.08 16.25 14.57
C VAL A 360 -1.79 15.45 14.34
N LEU A 361 -0.86 15.49 15.30
CA LEU A 361 0.39 14.74 15.22
C LEU A 361 0.13 13.22 15.14
N ASP A 362 -0.73 12.67 16.01
CA ASP A 362 -1.10 11.25 15.99
C ASP A 362 -1.69 10.80 14.64
N PHE A 363 -2.54 11.63 14.00
CA PHE A 363 -3.10 11.31 12.68
C PHE A 363 -2.08 11.42 11.54
N LEU A 364 -1.17 12.40 11.61
CA LEU A 364 -0.13 12.60 10.61
C LEU A 364 0.95 11.51 10.68
N GLU A 365 1.36 11.08 11.89
CA GLU A 365 2.27 9.94 12.05
C GLU A 365 1.63 8.64 11.55
N ALA A 366 0.37 8.37 11.92
CA ALA A 366 -0.36 7.20 11.41
C ALA A 366 -0.45 7.17 9.87
N ALA A 367 -0.64 8.33 9.23
CA ALA A 367 -0.64 8.45 7.77
C ALA A 367 0.78 8.32 7.19
N TYR A 368 1.80 8.80 7.89
CA TYR A 368 3.20 8.69 7.48
C TYR A 368 3.68 7.24 7.51
N ASP A 369 3.44 6.50 8.59
CA ASP A 369 3.75 5.07 8.70
C ASP A 369 3.10 4.28 7.56
N TYR A 370 1.81 4.54 7.32
CA TYR A 370 1.09 3.90 6.22
C TYR A 370 1.72 4.21 4.86
N TRP A 371 1.95 5.49 4.53
CA TRP A 371 2.40 5.86 3.19
C TRP A 371 3.89 5.61 2.95
N MET A 372 4.78 5.90 3.89
CA MET A 372 6.22 5.72 3.73
C MET A 372 6.67 4.28 4.03
N VAL A 373 6.14 3.65 5.09
CA VAL A 373 6.65 2.34 5.56
C VAL A 373 5.88 1.18 4.92
N GLU A 374 4.55 1.15 5.00
CA GLU A 374 3.78 0.05 4.38
C GLU A 374 3.70 0.17 2.84
N ARG A 375 3.46 1.39 2.33
CA ARG A 375 3.18 1.62 0.90
C ARG A 375 4.38 2.17 0.11
N GLY A 376 5.52 2.42 0.76
CA GLY A 376 6.79 2.67 0.09
C GLY A 376 6.88 3.96 -0.72
N PHE A 377 6.14 5.00 -0.36
CA PHE A 377 6.25 6.33 -0.97
C PHE A 377 7.46 7.09 -0.41
N ARG A 378 8.07 7.97 -1.23
CA ARG A 378 9.21 8.80 -0.81
C ARG A 378 8.81 9.74 0.33
N SER A 379 9.61 9.75 1.41
CA SER A 379 9.41 10.67 2.53
C SER A 379 9.38 12.14 2.05
N PRO A 380 8.32 12.91 2.36
CA PRO A 380 8.30 14.35 2.09
C PRO A 380 9.25 15.16 2.98
N GLY A 381 9.84 14.53 4.01
CA GLY A 381 10.93 15.08 4.82
C GLY A 381 12.30 15.05 4.14
N ARG A 382 12.40 14.55 2.89
CA ARG A 382 13.61 14.63 2.04
C ARG A 382 13.44 15.71 0.96
N PRO A 383 14.37 16.68 0.83
CA PRO A 383 14.28 17.73 -0.18
C PRO A 383 14.10 17.20 -1.60
N VAL A 384 13.28 17.86 -2.42
CA VAL A 384 13.03 17.45 -3.82
C VAL A 384 13.93 18.18 -4.84
N ASN A 385 14.67 19.19 -4.39
CA ASN A 385 15.48 20.08 -5.23
C ASN A 385 16.98 19.70 -5.28
N GLY A 386 17.32 18.43 -5.01
CA GLY A 386 18.71 17.94 -4.97
C GLY A 386 19.56 18.46 -3.79
N ARG A 387 18.98 19.28 -2.90
CA ARG A 387 19.71 19.85 -1.75
C ARG A 387 20.12 18.74 -0.77
N PRO A 388 21.42 18.55 -0.47
CA PRO A 388 21.86 17.54 0.47
C PRO A 388 21.43 17.90 1.91
N GLY A 389 20.84 16.94 2.60
CA GLY A 389 20.44 17.05 4.00
C GLY A 389 19.21 16.22 4.34
N GLY A 390 18.85 16.25 5.62
CA GLY A 390 17.71 15.53 6.17
C GLY A 390 18.11 14.18 6.79
N PRO A 391 17.12 13.39 7.24
CA PRO A 391 15.68 13.69 7.17
C PRO A 391 15.26 14.93 7.97
N PHE A 392 14.22 15.62 7.49
CA PHE A 392 13.67 16.84 8.09
C PHE A 392 12.21 16.65 8.55
N LYS A 393 11.84 17.25 9.68
CA LYS A 393 10.44 17.29 10.13
C LYS A 393 9.60 18.15 9.21
N ILE A 394 8.37 17.71 8.97
CA ILE A 394 7.37 18.45 8.20
C ILE A 394 6.68 19.46 9.12
N ASN A 395 6.79 20.76 8.79
CA ASN A 395 6.15 21.84 9.53
C ASN A 395 4.66 21.94 9.15
N VAL A 396 3.82 22.10 10.16
CA VAL A 396 2.36 22.24 10.06
C VAL A 396 1.96 23.52 10.78
N TYR A 397 1.32 24.46 10.09
CA TYR A 397 0.98 25.78 10.62
C TYR A 397 -0.52 25.91 10.84
N SER A 398 -0.96 25.99 12.10
CA SER A 398 -2.33 26.40 12.39
C SER A 398 -2.47 27.91 12.22
N THR A 399 -3.50 28.37 11.50
CA THR A 399 -3.72 29.79 11.17
C THR A 399 -5.18 30.22 11.33
N VAL A 400 -5.41 31.50 11.62
CA VAL A 400 -6.75 32.14 11.50
C VAL A 400 -6.98 32.78 10.13
N ASP A 401 -5.92 32.94 9.33
CA ASP A 401 -5.90 33.73 8.10
C ASP A 401 -5.56 32.83 6.88
N LEU A 402 -6.57 32.07 6.45
CA LEU A 402 -6.57 31.18 5.28
C LEU A 402 -8.00 31.05 4.74
N ASP A 403 -8.19 31.23 3.42
CA ASP A 403 -9.48 31.13 2.72
C ASP A 403 -9.76 29.70 2.21
N ALA A 404 -9.35 28.70 3.00
CA ALA A 404 -9.43 27.27 2.71
C ALA A 404 -9.43 26.48 4.03
N ALA A 405 -9.78 25.19 3.98
CA ALA A 405 -9.65 24.32 5.15
C ALA A 405 -8.17 24.05 5.47
N GLY A 406 -7.39 23.71 4.44
CA GLY A 406 -5.94 23.60 4.46
C GLY A 406 -5.32 24.07 3.15
N VAL A 407 -3.99 24.08 3.10
CA VAL A 407 -3.18 24.19 1.88
C VAL A 407 -1.76 23.64 2.13
N MET A 408 -1.25 22.85 1.19
CA MET A 408 0.17 22.50 1.11
C MET A 408 0.96 23.64 0.47
N GLY A 409 1.93 24.20 1.19
CA GLY A 409 2.88 25.20 0.70
C GLY A 409 4.28 24.60 0.49
N TYR A 410 5.09 25.23 -0.37
CA TYR A 410 6.43 24.74 -0.71
C TYR A 410 7.49 25.82 -0.49
N ASP A 411 8.59 25.48 0.21
CA ASP A 411 9.77 26.36 0.30
C ASP A 411 10.82 25.90 -0.73
N PHE A 412 10.99 26.69 -1.78
CA PHE A 412 11.93 26.45 -2.89
C PHE A 412 13.40 26.37 -2.45
N ASN A 413 13.78 27.01 -1.33
CA ASN A 413 15.16 27.00 -0.82
C ASN A 413 15.43 25.77 0.03
N ALA A 414 14.47 25.38 0.88
CA ALA A 414 14.54 24.16 1.67
C ALA A 414 14.34 22.90 0.81
N GLY A 415 13.54 23.01 -0.26
CA GLY A 415 13.12 21.87 -1.09
C GLY A 415 12.01 21.03 -0.44
N LEU A 416 11.28 21.57 0.54
CA LEU A 416 10.35 20.83 1.41
C LEU A 416 8.91 21.38 1.36
N PRO A 417 7.88 20.51 1.38
CA PRO A 417 6.48 20.89 1.52
C PRO A 417 6.10 21.08 3.00
N TYR A 418 5.36 22.13 3.34
CA TYR A 418 4.76 22.37 4.66
C TYR A 418 3.23 22.40 4.56
N LEU A 419 2.54 22.06 5.64
CA LEU A 419 1.09 22.17 5.72
C LEU A 419 0.71 23.51 6.36
N VAL A 420 -0.37 24.14 5.89
CA VAL A 420 -1.04 25.25 6.59
C VAL A 420 -2.51 24.86 6.72
N VAL A 421 -3.08 24.90 7.92
CA VAL A 421 -4.47 24.48 8.16
C VAL A 421 -5.20 25.52 8.99
N HIS A 422 -6.44 25.83 8.60
CA HIS A 422 -7.27 26.80 9.28
C HIS A 422 -7.69 26.27 10.67
N THR A 423 -7.68 27.13 11.67
CA THR A 423 -7.93 26.75 13.07
C THR A 423 -9.29 26.10 13.30
N ASN A 424 -10.29 26.36 12.45
CA ASN A 424 -11.62 25.74 12.52
C ASN A 424 -11.63 24.29 11.98
N SER A 425 -10.57 23.89 11.28
CA SER A 425 -10.40 22.56 10.68
C SER A 425 -9.46 21.66 11.50
N ILE A 426 -8.95 22.09 12.65
CA ILE A 426 -7.94 21.32 13.40
C ILE A 426 -8.43 19.93 13.84
N ASP A 427 -9.73 19.80 14.13
CA ASP A 427 -10.33 18.54 14.56
C ASP A 427 -10.74 17.63 13.37
N SER A 428 -10.36 17.98 12.14
CA SER A 428 -10.74 17.27 10.90
C SER A 428 -9.54 16.50 10.30
N PRO A 429 -9.34 15.21 10.62
CA PRO A 429 -8.17 14.45 10.16
C PRO A 429 -8.05 14.41 8.63
N ASN A 430 -9.17 14.35 7.92
CA ASN A 430 -9.23 14.33 6.47
C ASN A 430 -8.58 15.56 5.81
N VAL A 431 -8.51 16.70 6.49
CA VAL A 431 -7.84 17.91 5.96
C VAL A 431 -6.33 17.73 6.04
N TYR A 432 -5.80 17.33 7.20
CA TYR A 432 -4.36 17.12 7.37
C TYR A 432 -3.81 16.01 6.47
N VAL A 433 -4.54 14.91 6.31
CA VAL A 433 -4.13 13.81 5.41
C VAL A 433 -4.24 14.22 3.94
N HIS A 434 -5.17 15.10 3.57
CA HIS A 434 -5.27 15.66 2.22
C HIS A 434 -4.06 16.54 1.89
N GLU A 435 -3.73 17.52 2.74
CA GLU A 435 -2.54 18.35 2.54
C GLU A 435 -1.24 17.52 2.56
N PHE A 436 -1.18 16.47 3.40
CA PHE A 436 -0.07 15.51 3.39
C PHE A 436 -0.04 14.67 2.11
N GLY A 437 -1.18 14.32 1.52
CA GLY A 437 -1.27 13.70 0.19
C GLY A 437 -0.69 14.56 -0.95
N HIS A 438 -0.79 15.90 -0.84
CA HIS A 438 -0.03 16.80 -1.71
C HIS A 438 1.48 16.77 -1.39
N CYS A 439 1.89 16.68 -0.11
CA CYS A 439 3.30 16.51 0.25
C CYS A 439 3.91 15.23 -0.36
N ILE A 440 3.17 14.12 -0.37
CA ILE A 440 3.56 12.85 -1.02
C ILE A 440 3.60 13.01 -2.55
N THR A 441 2.59 13.66 -3.13
CA THR A 441 2.56 13.96 -4.58
C THR A 441 3.78 14.78 -5.02
N LEU A 442 4.21 15.75 -4.21
CA LEU A 442 5.42 16.53 -4.44
C LEU A 442 6.70 15.69 -4.24
N SER A 443 6.75 14.82 -3.23
CA SER A 443 7.98 14.10 -2.86
C SER A 443 8.44 13.11 -3.92
N GLU A 444 7.53 12.51 -4.69
CA GLU A 444 7.80 11.63 -5.85
C GLU A 444 8.29 12.41 -7.11
N TYR A 445 8.22 13.75 -7.08
CA TYR A 445 8.80 14.73 -8.01
C TYR A 445 8.38 14.72 -9.48
N ASN A 446 8.16 13.56 -10.12
CA ASN A 446 8.00 13.50 -11.58
C ASN A 446 6.69 14.16 -12.10
N TRP A 447 5.68 14.32 -11.25
CA TRP A 447 4.44 15.09 -11.54
C TRP A 447 4.55 16.59 -11.21
N VAL A 448 5.69 17.08 -10.73
CA VAL A 448 5.88 18.51 -10.38
C VAL A 448 6.13 19.34 -11.63
N ASP A 449 5.58 20.57 -11.66
CA ASP A 449 5.59 21.51 -12.79
C ASP A 449 5.01 20.96 -14.11
N LYS A 450 4.10 19.98 -14.03
CA LYS A 450 3.42 19.38 -15.19
C LYS A 450 1.96 19.86 -15.25
N GLY A 451 1.63 20.79 -16.15
CA GLY A 451 0.28 21.36 -16.29
C GLY A 451 -0.81 20.28 -16.48
N ASN A 452 -0.51 19.24 -17.27
CA ASN A 452 -1.45 18.14 -17.55
C ASN A 452 -1.64 17.16 -16.35
N THR A 453 -0.95 17.40 -15.23
CA THR A 453 -1.21 16.78 -13.93
C THR A 453 -1.95 17.70 -12.95
N GLY A 454 -2.14 18.99 -13.25
CA GLY A 454 -2.59 19.99 -12.26
C GLY A 454 -3.86 19.60 -11.50
N ALA A 455 -4.92 19.22 -12.23
CA ALA A 455 -6.16 18.75 -11.59
C ALA A 455 -6.02 17.38 -10.90
N TRP A 456 -5.03 16.58 -11.28
CA TRP A 456 -4.76 15.27 -10.66
C TRP A 456 -4.18 15.37 -9.25
N TRP A 457 -3.56 16.49 -8.86
CA TRP A 457 -3.03 16.68 -7.50
C TRP A 457 -4.13 16.59 -6.44
N GLU A 458 -5.32 17.09 -6.77
CA GLU A 458 -6.53 17.06 -5.93
C GLU A 458 -7.08 15.62 -5.89
N THR A 459 -7.12 14.96 -7.05
CA THR A 459 -7.50 13.55 -7.22
C THR A 459 -6.62 12.63 -6.38
N THR A 460 -5.30 12.88 -6.35
CA THR A 460 -4.36 12.05 -5.59
C THR A 460 -4.34 12.39 -4.10
N ALA A 461 -4.47 13.66 -3.69
CA ALA A 461 -4.60 14.01 -2.27
C ALA A 461 -5.86 13.39 -1.64
N GLN A 462 -6.98 13.40 -2.38
CA GLN A 462 -8.21 12.73 -1.98
C GLN A 462 -8.07 11.21 -1.95
N TRP A 463 -7.33 10.61 -2.91
CA TRP A 463 -7.02 9.18 -2.85
C TRP A 463 -6.19 8.83 -1.60
N HIS A 464 -5.10 9.54 -1.32
CA HIS A 464 -4.29 9.31 -0.11
C HIS A 464 -5.10 9.47 1.19
N THR A 465 -6.10 10.35 1.19
CA THR A 465 -7.02 10.52 2.33
C THR A 465 -8.00 9.35 2.46
N ASP A 466 -8.70 9.00 1.39
CA ASP A 466 -9.73 7.96 1.44
C ASP A 466 -9.13 6.57 1.68
N ASP A 467 -8.05 6.22 0.98
CA ASP A 467 -7.33 4.94 1.11
C ASP A 467 -6.78 4.76 2.54
N PHE A 468 -6.28 5.85 3.16
CA PHE A 468 -5.88 5.85 4.57
C PHE A 468 -7.05 5.63 5.53
N VAL A 469 -8.12 6.44 5.46
CA VAL A 469 -9.25 6.34 6.43
C VAL A 469 -10.17 5.13 6.20
N ALA A 470 -10.02 4.45 5.06
CA ALA A 470 -10.74 3.22 4.72
C ALA A 470 -9.96 1.93 4.99
N PHE A 471 -8.63 1.93 4.83
CA PHE A 471 -7.83 0.70 4.81
C PHE A 471 -6.59 0.68 5.73
N ALA A 472 -6.09 1.81 6.23
CA ALA A 472 -4.85 1.82 7.02
C ALA A 472 -5.06 1.20 8.41
N PRO A 473 -4.26 0.18 8.81
CA PRO A 473 -4.30 -0.41 10.15
C PRO A 473 -4.12 0.63 11.27
N GLN A 474 -3.30 1.66 11.02
CA GLN A 474 -2.97 2.75 11.94
C GLN A 474 -4.16 3.69 12.21
N TYR A 475 -5.07 3.87 11.23
CA TYR A 475 -6.14 4.85 11.34
C TYR A 475 -7.16 4.48 12.44
N GLY A 476 -7.57 3.22 12.50
CA GLY A 476 -8.61 2.75 13.44
C GLY A 476 -8.31 3.08 14.92
N PRO A 477 -7.13 2.71 15.46
CA PRO A 477 -6.72 3.03 16.83
C PRO A 477 -6.65 4.53 17.14
N VAL A 478 -6.13 5.35 16.21
CA VAL A 478 -6.03 6.81 16.40
C VAL A 478 -7.42 7.46 16.30
N ALA A 479 -8.24 7.06 15.34
CA ALA A 479 -9.62 7.51 15.22
C ALA A 479 -10.43 7.21 16.49
N GLN A 480 -10.29 6.01 17.06
CA GLN A 480 -10.95 5.64 18.31
C GLN A 480 -10.47 6.49 19.50
N ARG A 481 -9.16 6.81 19.59
CA ARG A 481 -8.56 7.64 20.66
C ARG A 481 -9.24 9.03 20.75
N TYR A 482 -9.63 9.59 19.60
CA TYR A 482 -10.20 10.93 19.48
C TYR A 482 -11.69 10.96 19.12
N GLY A 483 -12.39 9.81 19.19
CA GLY A 483 -13.84 9.73 18.92
C GLY A 483 -14.24 9.97 17.46
N GLN A 484 -13.30 9.87 16.53
CA GLN A 484 -13.54 9.96 15.09
C GLN A 484 -14.11 8.63 14.54
N PRO A 485 -14.81 8.63 13.39
CA PRO A 485 -15.31 7.40 12.78
C PRO A 485 -14.17 6.47 12.35
N THR A 486 -14.05 5.28 12.98
CA THR A 486 -12.94 4.34 12.72
C THR A 486 -12.98 3.66 11.35
N THR A 487 -14.08 3.79 10.61
CA THR A 487 -14.22 3.41 9.20
C THR A 487 -15.08 4.47 8.51
N SER A 488 -14.54 5.11 7.46
CA SER A 488 -15.31 6.07 6.68
C SER A 488 -14.86 6.11 5.22
N THR A 489 -15.55 6.91 4.40
CA THR A 489 -15.10 7.28 3.05
C THR A 489 -15.62 8.68 2.76
N ILE A 490 -14.81 9.47 2.04
CA ILE A 490 -15.14 10.81 1.54
C ILE A 490 -15.86 10.78 0.19
N ILE A 491 -16.18 9.60 -0.38
CA ILE A 491 -16.76 9.51 -1.74
C ILE A 491 -18.06 10.31 -1.89
N ASN A 492 -18.06 11.27 -2.80
CA ASN A 492 -19.23 12.07 -3.16
C ASN A 492 -19.83 11.54 -4.48
N LEU A 493 -20.85 10.69 -4.31
CA LEU A 493 -21.54 9.99 -5.39
C LEU A 493 -22.31 10.94 -6.34
N ASP A 494 -22.74 12.10 -5.86
CA ASP A 494 -23.42 13.10 -6.67
C ASP A 494 -22.48 13.82 -7.65
N THR A 495 -21.17 13.81 -7.38
CA THR A 495 -20.14 14.16 -8.37
C THR A 495 -19.73 12.93 -9.18
N VAL A 496 -19.15 11.88 -8.59
CA VAL A 496 -18.47 10.84 -9.39
C VAL A 496 -19.42 9.95 -10.23
N ILE A 497 -20.62 9.65 -9.73
CA ILE A 497 -21.67 8.98 -10.52
C ILE A 497 -22.59 10.02 -11.18
N GLY A 498 -23.00 11.06 -10.44
CA GLY A 498 -23.92 12.10 -10.94
C GLY A 498 -23.37 12.94 -12.11
N ARG A 499 -22.05 13.01 -12.25
CA ARG A 499 -21.31 13.66 -13.34
C ARG A 499 -20.36 12.71 -14.08
N SER A 500 -20.66 11.41 -14.11
CA SER A 500 -19.82 10.39 -14.78
C SER A 500 -19.55 10.66 -16.27
N TYR A 501 -20.34 11.53 -16.90
CA TYR A 501 -20.20 11.95 -18.30
C TYR A 501 -19.10 13.00 -18.54
N LEU A 502 -18.51 13.60 -17.50
CA LEU A 502 -17.35 14.49 -17.62
C LEU A 502 -16.08 13.70 -18.01
N THR A 503 -14.99 14.40 -18.34
CA THR A 503 -13.68 13.74 -18.49
C THR A 503 -13.29 13.03 -17.19
N LEU A 504 -12.51 11.95 -17.31
CA LEU A 504 -12.17 11.08 -16.18
C LEU A 504 -11.55 11.86 -15.00
N VAL A 505 -10.77 12.90 -15.30
CA VAL A 505 -10.50 14.04 -14.40
C VAL A 505 -10.89 15.33 -15.13
N HIS A 506 -11.60 16.22 -14.45
CA HIS A 506 -12.17 17.48 -14.94
C HIS A 506 -12.10 18.53 -13.82
N ALA A 507 -12.04 19.83 -14.14
CA ALA A 507 -12.07 20.90 -13.12
C ALA A 507 -13.22 20.74 -12.10
N ASP A 508 -14.39 20.30 -12.58
CA ASP A 508 -15.64 20.08 -11.82
C ASP A 508 -15.78 18.70 -11.12
N ASN A 509 -14.79 17.80 -11.19
CA ASN A 509 -14.82 16.50 -10.49
C ASN A 509 -13.49 16.08 -9.83
N ARG A 510 -12.47 16.94 -9.85
CA ARG A 510 -11.11 16.62 -9.43
C ARG A 510 -10.97 16.13 -7.98
N TYR A 511 -11.84 16.57 -7.06
CA TYR A 511 -11.84 16.06 -5.68
C TYR A 511 -12.52 14.68 -5.54
N GLU A 512 -13.10 14.14 -6.61
CA GLU A 512 -13.99 12.98 -6.60
C GLU A 512 -13.66 11.92 -7.68
N ALA A 513 -12.69 12.19 -8.56
CA ALA A 513 -12.20 11.24 -9.57
C ALA A 513 -11.30 10.14 -8.99
N TRP A 514 -10.93 10.24 -7.71
CA TRP A 514 -10.06 9.30 -7.01
C TRP A 514 -10.49 7.82 -7.03
N PRO A 515 -11.78 7.42 -7.17
CA PRO A 515 -12.15 6.02 -7.29
C PRO A 515 -11.50 5.30 -8.48
N PHE A 516 -11.05 6.05 -9.50
CA PHE A 516 -10.22 5.50 -10.58
C PHE A 516 -8.84 5.03 -10.09
N LEU A 517 -8.21 5.79 -9.19
CA LEU A 517 -6.93 5.41 -8.59
C LEU A 517 -7.10 4.20 -7.67
N THR A 518 -8.17 4.16 -6.86
CA THR A 518 -8.54 2.97 -6.08
C THR A 518 -8.78 1.74 -6.96
N TYR A 519 -9.43 1.90 -8.12
CA TYR A 519 -9.63 0.82 -9.09
C TYR A 519 -8.32 0.27 -9.65
N LEU A 520 -7.36 1.12 -10.01
CA LEU A 520 -6.03 0.69 -10.45
C LEU A 520 -5.23 0.03 -9.31
N ASN A 521 -5.40 0.48 -8.06
CA ASN A 521 -4.68 -0.08 -6.92
C ASN A 521 -5.29 -1.40 -6.38
N SER A 522 -6.61 -1.58 -6.44
CA SER A 522 -7.27 -2.84 -6.07
C SER A 522 -7.24 -3.87 -7.20
N ASN A 523 -7.12 -3.42 -8.45
CA ASN A 523 -7.02 -4.23 -9.68
C ASN A 523 -8.02 -5.41 -9.73
N PRO A 524 -9.34 -5.15 -9.62
CA PRO A 524 -10.33 -6.21 -9.44
C PRO A 524 -10.58 -7.02 -10.73
N ASP A 525 -10.02 -6.59 -11.87
CA ASP A 525 -10.02 -7.26 -13.17
C ASP A 525 -8.68 -7.98 -13.48
N GLY A 526 -7.68 -7.88 -12.60
CA GLY A 526 -6.42 -8.63 -12.70
C GLY A 526 -5.50 -8.22 -13.86
N TYR A 527 -5.57 -6.96 -14.31
CA TYR A 527 -4.75 -6.47 -15.42
C TYR A 527 -3.25 -6.37 -15.07
N PRO A 528 -2.32 -6.80 -15.94
CA PRO A 528 -0.89 -6.68 -15.68
C PRO A 528 -0.46 -5.24 -15.43
N GLY A 529 0.49 -5.04 -14.50
CA GLY A 529 1.02 -3.71 -14.15
C GLY A 529 0.20 -2.89 -13.15
N PHE A 530 -0.99 -3.37 -12.75
CA PHE A 530 -1.85 -2.75 -11.75
C PHE A 530 -1.93 -3.59 -10.46
N GLY A 531 -2.33 -3.00 -9.34
CA GLY A 531 -2.25 -3.57 -7.99
C GLY A 531 -1.78 -2.54 -6.96
N GLN A 532 -1.51 -2.94 -5.71
CA GLN A 532 -1.39 -2.04 -4.53
C GLN A 532 -0.43 -0.82 -4.65
N ASN A 533 0.45 -0.83 -5.65
CA ASN A 533 1.50 0.16 -5.92
C ASN A 533 1.26 0.97 -7.21
N ALA A 534 0.14 0.78 -7.92
CA ALA A 534 -0.07 1.36 -9.25
C ALA A 534 0.00 2.89 -9.24
N VAL A 535 -0.59 3.57 -8.26
CA VAL A 535 -0.46 5.04 -8.12
C VAL A 535 1.01 5.46 -7.90
N GLY A 536 1.76 4.73 -7.06
CA GLY A 536 3.20 4.95 -6.87
C GLY A 536 3.97 4.82 -8.18
N ALA A 537 3.76 3.71 -8.89
CA ALA A 537 4.36 3.46 -10.20
C ALA A 537 3.92 4.49 -11.27
N MET A 538 2.71 5.05 -11.19
CA MET A 538 2.22 6.14 -12.05
C MET A 538 2.89 7.49 -11.76
N TYR A 539 3.27 7.79 -10.51
CA TYR A 539 4.13 8.95 -10.22
C TYR A 539 5.49 8.76 -10.89
N ARG A 540 6.10 7.63 -10.56
CA ARG A 540 7.46 7.24 -10.91
C ARG A 540 7.70 7.17 -12.42
N SER A 541 6.78 6.54 -13.17
CA SER A 541 6.92 6.27 -14.61
C SER A 541 6.48 7.43 -15.53
N HIS A 542 6.13 8.58 -14.96
CA HIS A 542 5.56 9.72 -15.67
C HIS A 542 6.59 10.47 -16.52
N GLN A 543 6.19 10.93 -17.71
CA GLN A 543 7.13 11.46 -18.71
C GLN A 543 6.65 12.76 -19.37
N GLY A 544 7.56 13.73 -19.46
CA GLY A 544 7.31 15.00 -20.16
C GLY A 544 6.22 15.83 -19.49
N ASN A 545 5.17 16.17 -20.23
CA ASN A 545 3.94 16.80 -19.74
C ASN A 545 2.73 16.04 -20.33
N GLU A 546 2.69 14.73 -20.11
CA GLU A 546 1.54 13.88 -20.47
C GLU A 546 0.42 13.99 -19.42
N THR A 547 -0.74 13.39 -19.67
CA THR A 547 -1.70 13.10 -18.59
C THR A 547 -1.34 11.76 -17.93
N PRO A 548 -1.58 11.58 -16.61
CA PRO A 548 -1.38 10.30 -15.91
C PRO A 548 -2.02 9.07 -16.57
N LEU A 549 -3.03 9.28 -17.43
CA LEU A 549 -3.64 8.23 -18.24
C LEU A 549 -2.65 7.56 -19.21
N HIS A 550 -1.72 8.34 -19.79
CA HIS A 550 -0.66 7.81 -20.66
C HIS A 550 0.34 6.96 -19.86
N THR A 551 0.64 7.39 -18.63
CA THR A 551 1.51 6.65 -17.72
C THR A 551 0.88 5.30 -17.36
N ALA A 552 -0.39 5.30 -16.93
CA ALA A 552 -1.14 4.08 -16.64
C ALA A 552 -1.30 3.17 -17.87
N ALA A 553 -1.54 3.73 -19.06
CA ALA A 553 -1.64 2.98 -20.31
C ALA A 553 -0.31 2.34 -20.75
N ARG A 554 0.86 2.87 -20.35
CA ARG A 554 2.17 2.22 -20.58
C ARG A 554 2.47 1.11 -19.58
N MET A 555 1.90 1.17 -18.38
CA MET A 555 2.16 0.18 -17.33
C MET A 555 1.50 -1.17 -17.59
N THR A 556 0.45 -1.20 -18.41
CA THR A 556 -0.31 -2.42 -18.70
C THR A 556 -0.23 -2.83 -20.17
N SER A 557 -0.38 -4.14 -20.44
CA SER A 557 -0.59 -4.68 -21.79
C SER A 557 -2.06 -4.69 -22.22
N THR A 558 -2.99 -4.36 -21.31
CA THR A 558 -4.43 -4.29 -21.60
C THR A 558 -4.75 -3.06 -22.45
N PRO A 559 -5.60 -3.15 -23.49
CA PRO A 559 -6.06 -1.98 -24.25
C PRO A 559 -6.66 -0.92 -23.33
N TRP A 560 -6.18 0.32 -23.41
CA TRP A 560 -6.56 1.39 -22.49
C TRP A 560 -8.08 1.67 -22.47
N GLN A 561 -8.70 1.59 -23.64
CA GLN A 561 -10.15 1.71 -23.82
C GLN A 561 -10.93 0.66 -23.00
N GLN A 562 -10.39 -0.56 -22.88
CA GLN A 562 -10.97 -1.63 -22.07
C GLN A 562 -10.81 -1.34 -20.56
N VAL A 563 -9.65 -0.84 -20.12
CA VAL A 563 -9.41 -0.46 -18.70
C VAL A 563 -10.42 0.60 -18.25
N VAL A 564 -10.65 1.63 -19.06
CA VAL A 564 -11.63 2.70 -18.78
C VAL A 564 -13.07 2.16 -18.80
N ALA A 565 -13.41 1.25 -19.71
CA ALA A 565 -14.73 0.64 -19.76
C ALA A 565 -15.01 -0.24 -18.55
N SER A 566 -14.05 -1.09 -18.15
CA SER A 566 -14.14 -1.96 -16.98
C SER A 566 -14.26 -1.16 -15.68
N TYR A 567 -13.51 -0.07 -15.53
CA TYR A 567 -13.70 0.88 -14.44
C TYR A 567 -15.16 1.36 -14.35
N TRP A 568 -15.72 1.89 -15.43
CA TRP A 568 -17.11 2.38 -15.38
C TRP A 568 -18.15 1.27 -15.23
N ALA A 569 -17.85 0.05 -15.72
CA ALA A 569 -18.69 -1.13 -15.50
C ALA A 569 -18.73 -1.52 -14.02
N ARG A 570 -17.57 -1.50 -13.34
CA ARG A 570 -17.45 -1.68 -11.87
C ARG A 570 -18.18 -0.55 -11.14
N MET A 571 -18.01 0.70 -11.54
CA MET A 571 -18.67 1.87 -10.94
C MET A 571 -20.22 1.82 -10.99
N ALA A 572 -20.83 1.02 -11.88
CA ALA A 572 -22.27 0.78 -11.87
C ALA A 572 -22.79 0.19 -10.54
N TYR A 573 -21.97 -0.64 -9.88
CA TYR A 573 -22.25 -1.24 -8.57
C TYR A 573 -21.14 -0.98 -7.53
N LEU A 574 -20.17 -0.13 -7.88
CA LEU A 574 -19.05 0.39 -7.09
C LEU A 574 -18.20 -0.70 -6.40
N ASP A 575 -18.05 -1.86 -7.04
CA ASP A 575 -17.25 -2.99 -6.55
C ASP A 575 -15.76 -2.89 -6.95
N ILE A 576 -15.23 -1.67 -7.02
CA ILE A 576 -13.82 -1.34 -7.34
C ILE A 576 -12.82 -1.72 -6.22
N GLY A 577 -13.08 -2.81 -5.50
CA GLY A 577 -12.33 -3.21 -4.31
C GLY A 577 -12.56 -2.34 -3.07
N HIS A 578 -13.57 -1.45 -3.07
CA HIS A 578 -13.82 -0.54 -1.94
C HIS A 578 -15.18 -0.77 -1.24
N PRO A 579 -15.24 -1.56 -0.15
CA PRO A 579 -16.50 -1.92 0.52
C PRO A 579 -17.30 -0.75 1.11
N LEU A 580 -16.63 0.23 1.77
CA LEU A 580 -17.34 1.38 2.38
C LEU A 580 -17.97 2.30 1.32
N ALA A 581 -17.23 2.60 0.25
CA ALA A 581 -17.75 3.33 -0.90
C ALA A 581 -18.93 2.57 -1.55
N GLN A 582 -18.76 1.26 -1.78
CA GLN A 582 -19.84 0.41 -2.29
C GLN A 582 -21.09 0.47 -1.43
N GLN A 583 -20.95 0.34 -0.10
CA GLN A 583 -22.06 0.44 0.85
C GLN A 583 -22.75 1.81 0.76
N ARG A 584 -21.98 2.90 0.59
CA ARG A 584 -22.54 4.25 0.37
C ARG A 584 -23.41 4.31 -0.88
N LEU A 585 -22.99 3.70 -2.00
CA LEU A 585 -23.81 3.60 -3.20
C LEU A 585 -25.07 2.75 -2.96
N MET A 586 -24.94 1.58 -2.36
CA MET A 586 -26.09 0.69 -2.12
C MET A 586 -27.17 1.32 -1.22
N ASN A 587 -26.78 2.23 -0.32
CA ASN A 587 -27.71 3.02 0.49
C ASN A 587 -28.50 4.08 -0.32
N VAL A 588 -28.01 4.53 -1.48
CA VAL A 588 -28.63 5.60 -2.30
C VAL A 588 -29.05 5.19 -3.72
N ILE A 589 -28.64 4.02 -4.22
CA ILE A 589 -28.87 3.56 -5.60
C ILE A 589 -30.36 3.53 -6.01
N ASN A 590 -31.25 3.37 -5.03
CA ASN A 590 -32.71 3.38 -5.22
C ASN A 590 -33.39 4.72 -4.85
N ASN A 591 -32.65 5.73 -4.39
CA ASN A 591 -33.18 7.07 -4.10
C ASN A 591 -33.52 7.80 -5.42
N SER A 592 -34.76 8.25 -5.57
CA SER A 592 -35.24 8.89 -6.81
C SER A 592 -34.50 10.17 -7.18
N ALA A 593 -34.10 11.00 -6.20
CA ALA A 593 -33.36 12.23 -6.46
C ALA A 593 -31.92 11.95 -6.91
N PHE A 594 -31.28 10.92 -6.36
CA PHE A 594 -29.97 10.44 -6.83
C PHE A 594 -30.09 9.86 -8.26
N ARG A 595 -31.04 8.96 -8.53
CA ARG A 595 -31.21 8.35 -9.87
C ARG A 595 -31.47 9.39 -10.96
N GLN A 596 -32.24 10.44 -10.68
CA GLN A 596 -32.47 11.55 -11.61
C GLN A 596 -31.21 12.36 -11.93
N ARG A 597 -30.19 12.35 -11.06
CA ARG A 597 -28.87 12.95 -11.32
C ARG A 597 -27.86 11.96 -11.93
N ALA A 598 -27.91 10.69 -11.56
CA ALA A 598 -26.94 9.66 -11.95
C ALA A 598 -27.27 8.94 -13.27
N TYR A 599 -28.51 8.51 -13.45
CA TYR A 599 -28.88 7.47 -14.42
C TYR A 599 -29.73 7.96 -15.59
N ARG A 600 -30.27 9.17 -15.47
CA ARG A 600 -31.07 9.84 -16.51
C ARG A 600 -30.16 10.40 -17.62
N ASN A 601 -29.62 9.49 -18.42
CA ASN A 601 -28.62 9.77 -19.47
C ASN A 601 -29.19 9.67 -20.89
N LEU A 602 -30.34 9.00 -21.07
CA LEU A 602 -30.96 8.72 -22.37
C LEU A 602 -32.36 9.33 -22.50
N THR A 603 -32.81 9.52 -23.73
CA THR A 603 -34.21 9.79 -24.10
C THR A 603 -34.71 8.74 -25.10
N SER A 604 -35.99 8.36 -24.99
CA SER A 604 -36.60 7.41 -25.94
C SER A 604 -36.93 8.08 -27.27
N THR A 605 -36.54 7.43 -28.37
CA THR A 605 -36.86 7.82 -29.75
C THR A 605 -37.94 6.92 -30.38
N GLY A 606 -38.54 6.02 -29.60
CA GLY A 606 -39.50 5.01 -30.06
C GLY A 606 -38.84 3.74 -30.60
N ASN A 607 -39.64 2.70 -30.87
CA ASN A 607 -39.18 1.40 -31.42
C ASN A 607 -37.99 0.76 -30.66
N SER A 608 -37.94 0.98 -29.35
CA SER A 608 -36.86 0.57 -28.44
C SER A 608 -35.47 1.15 -28.76
N PHE A 609 -35.41 2.26 -29.52
CA PHE A 609 -34.23 3.08 -29.69
C PHE A 609 -34.21 4.23 -28.70
N TYR A 610 -33.03 4.50 -28.14
CA TYR A 610 -32.77 5.57 -27.18
C TYR A 610 -31.54 6.37 -27.64
N ARG A 611 -31.57 7.70 -27.48
CA ARG A 611 -30.43 8.58 -27.79
C ARG A 611 -29.94 9.27 -26.52
N VAL A 612 -28.63 9.46 -26.42
CA VAL A 612 -28.01 10.23 -25.34
C VAL A 612 -28.55 11.67 -25.26
N ILE A 613 -28.72 12.17 -24.05
CA ILE A 613 -29.09 13.56 -23.79
C ILE A 613 -27.85 14.43 -24.08
N GLY A 614 -27.99 15.53 -24.82
CA GLY A 614 -26.85 16.38 -25.21
C GLY A 614 -25.95 16.80 -24.03
N SER A 615 -26.55 17.26 -22.93
CA SER A 615 -25.82 17.62 -21.70
C SER A 615 -25.36 16.42 -20.85
N ARG A 616 -25.32 15.21 -21.43
CA ARG A 616 -24.88 13.93 -20.84
C ARG A 616 -24.00 13.13 -21.80
N GLN A 617 -23.68 13.66 -22.99
CA GLN A 617 -22.76 13.03 -23.94
C GLN A 617 -21.40 12.81 -23.27
N PRO A 618 -20.91 11.57 -23.13
CA PRO A 618 -19.67 11.30 -22.40
C PRO A 618 -18.47 11.98 -23.04
N MET A 619 -17.76 12.80 -22.27
CA MET A 619 -16.46 13.37 -22.61
C MET A 619 -15.36 12.29 -22.53
N TYR A 620 -14.12 12.60 -22.93
CA TYR A 620 -13.01 11.65 -22.99
C TYR A 620 -12.74 10.94 -21.66
N GLY A 621 -12.84 9.60 -21.68
CA GLY A 621 -12.71 8.75 -20.49
C GLY A 621 -13.92 8.79 -19.56
N GLY A 622 -14.96 9.58 -19.86
CA GLY A 622 -16.25 9.59 -19.18
C GLY A 622 -17.22 8.54 -19.72
N SER A 623 -18.35 8.38 -19.03
CA SER A 623 -19.33 7.33 -19.31
C SER A 623 -20.78 7.69 -18.95
N ASN A 624 -21.73 6.95 -19.54
CA ASN A 624 -23.11 6.88 -19.07
C ASN A 624 -23.39 5.53 -18.42
N ILE A 625 -23.86 5.56 -17.17
CA ILE A 625 -24.35 4.40 -16.43
C ILE A 625 -25.88 4.36 -16.57
N ILE A 626 -26.42 3.26 -17.10
CA ILE A 626 -27.82 3.15 -17.56
C ILE A 626 -28.44 1.85 -17.01
N PRO A 627 -28.96 1.86 -15.76
CA PRO A 627 -29.68 0.72 -15.18
C PRO A 627 -30.95 0.39 -15.96
N LEU A 628 -31.25 -0.90 -16.10
CA LEU A 628 -32.30 -1.40 -16.97
C LEU A 628 -33.47 -2.00 -16.18
N THR A 629 -34.65 -1.96 -16.79
CA THR A 629 -35.82 -2.77 -16.44
C THR A 629 -35.99 -3.84 -17.51
N VAL A 630 -35.79 -5.11 -17.16
CA VAL A 630 -36.02 -6.25 -18.07
C VAL A 630 -37.52 -6.41 -18.32
N THR A 631 -37.91 -6.71 -19.55
CA THR A 631 -39.33 -6.72 -20.01
C THR A 631 -39.76 -8.02 -20.71
N GLY A 632 -38.86 -9.01 -20.84
CA GLY A 632 -39.14 -10.33 -21.43
C GLY A 632 -38.45 -11.46 -20.68
N ASP A 633 -38.21 -12.58 -21.36
CA ASP A 633 -37.71 -13.86 -20.81
C ASP A 633 -36.21 -13.84 -20.39
N GLY A 634 -35.71 -12.72 -19.88
CA GLY A 634 -34.33 -12.55 -19.40
C GLY A 634 -33.29 -12.22 -20.47
N ASN A 635 -33.48 -12.60 -21.74
CA ASN A 635 -32.52 -12.25 -22.80
C ASN A 635 -32.66 -10.78 -23.24
N VAL A 636 -31.59 -10.00 -23.07
CA VAL A 636 -31.48 -8.59 -23.46
C VAL A 636 -30.44 -8.43 -24.56
N SER A 637 -30.79 -7.74 -25.65
CA SER A 637 -29.91 -7.49 -26.80
C SER A 637 -29.66 -6.00 -27.01
N PHE A 638 -28.42 -5.65 -27.36
CA PHE A 638 -27.95 -4.28 -27.56
C PHE A 638 -27.35 -4.10 -28.95
N ALA A 639 -27.66 -2.98 -29.59
CA ALA A 639 -26.96 -2.48 -30.77
C ALA A 639 -26.74 -0.98 -30.61
N ILE A 640 -25.48 -0.58 -30.38
CA ILE A 640 -25.08 0.82 -30.19
C ILE A 640 -24.49 1.35 -31.50
N THR A 641 -25.01 2.49 -31.95
CA THR A 641 -24.55 3.25 -33.11
C THR A 641 -23.82 4.50 -32.62
N ASN A 642 -22.52 4.56 -32.89
CA ASN A 642 -21.74 5.79 -32.75
C ASN A 642 -22.23 6.82 -33.78
N LEU A 643 -22.58 8.02 -33.32
CA LEU A 643 -22.97 9.16 -34.18
C LEU A 643 -21.83 10.21 -34.29
N GLY A 644 -20.73 9.98 -33.57
CA GLY A 644 -19.53 10.82 -33.53
C GLY A 644 -19.61 11.99 -32.56
N ASN A 645 -18.48 12.65 -32.36
CA ASN A 645 -18.35 13.93 -31.65
C ASN A 645 -17.72 15.04 -32.51
N GLY A 646 -17.63 14.81 -33.83
CA GLY A 646 -16.96 15.68 -34.81
C GLY A 646 -15.51 15.30 -35.13
N LEU A 647 -14.90 14.40 -34.37
CA LEU A 647 -13.53 13.91 -34.59
C LEU A 647 -13.50 12.59 -35.39
N PRO A 648 -12.48 12.34 -36.24
CA PRO A 648 -12.33 11.07 -36.97
C PRO A 648 -11.98 9.87 -36.09
N GLU A 649 -11.32 10.08 -34.95
CA GLU A 649 -10.96 9.07 -33.94
C GLU A 649 -12.06 8.79 -32.89
N SER A 650 -13.24 9.38 -33.07
CA SER A 650 -14.38 9.26 -32.16
C SER A 650 -14.85 7.82 -32.05
N ASN A 651 -14.63 7.18 -30.89
CA ASN A 651 -14.96 5.78 -30.66
C ASN A 651 -15.45 5.54 -29.21
N PHE A 652 -16.01 4.35 -28.97
CA PHE A 652 -16.61 3.99 -27.68
C PHE A 652 -16.43 2.51 -27.36
N THR A 653 -16.48 2.21 -26.07
CA THR A 653 -16.44 0.86 -25.51
C THR A 653 -17.63 0.72 -24.58
N ALA A 654 -18.35 -0.39 -24.69
CA ALA A 654 -19.59 -0.61 -23.95
C ALA A 654 -19.60 -1.97 -23.26
N MET A 655 -20.12 -2.00 -22.05
CA MET A 655 -20.20 -3.18 -21.20
C MET A 655 -21.57 -3.26 -20.54
N VAL A 656 -21.97 -4.47 -20.15
CA VAL A 656 -23.14 -4.70 -19.31
C VAL A 656 -22.68 -5.27 -17.99
N ALA A 657 -22.86 -4.51 -16.91
CA ALA A 657 -22.69 -4.99 -15.55
C ALA A 657 -23.99 -5.67 -15.11
N ILE A 658 -23.92 -6.92 -14.67
CA ILE A 658 -25.08 -7.74 -14.30
C ILE A 658 -24.87 -8.24 -12.87
N ARG A 659 -25.76 -7.83 -11.96
CA ARG A 659 -25.64 -8.05 -10.51
C ARG A 659 -26.76 -8.94 -9.99
N SER A 660 -26.38 -10.00 -9.31
CA SER A 660 -27.31 -10.92 -8.63
C SER A 660 -27.84 -10.36 -7.30
N THR A 661 -28.96 -10.88 -6.82
CA THR A 661 -29.49 -10.60 -5.47
C THR A 661 -28.56 -10.98 -4.32
N SER A 662 -27.55 -11.83 -4.54
CA SER A 662 -26.50 -12.13 -3.56
C SER A 662 -25.34 -11.12 -3.58
N GLY A 663 -25.39 -10.11 -4.45
CA GLY A 663 -24.39 -9.05 -4.56
C GLY A 663 -23.26 -9.31 -5.57
N ASN A 664 -23.09 -10.55 -6.04
CA ASN A 664 -22.09 -10.89 -7.07
C ASN A 664 -22.41 -10.18 -8.38
N VAL A 665 -21.40 -9.60 -9.01
CA VAL A 665 -21.49 -8.93 -10.32
C VAL A 665 -20.66 -9.69 -11.35
N ARG A 666 -21.13 -9.72 -12.61
CA ARG A 666 -20.38 -10.14 -13.79
C ARG A 666 -20.46 -9.08 -14.88
N TYR A 667 -19.51 -9.09 -15.79
CA TYR A 667 -19.37 -8.08 -16.85
C TYR A 667 -19.32 -8.76 -18.21
N GLU A 668 -20.11 -8.25 -19.14
CA GLU A 668 -20.18 -8.73 -20.53
C GLU A 668 -19.79 -7.56 -21.45
N GLU A 669 -18.75 -7.73 -22.28
CA GLU A 669 -18.35 -6.70 -23.25
C GLU A 669 -19.25 -6.76 -24.50
N LEU A 670 -19.71 -5.60 -24.96
CA LEU A 670 -20.48 -5.47 -26.20
C LEU A 670 -19.50 -5.19 -27.35
N SER A 671 -18.98 -6.25 -27.97
CA SER A 671 -18.00 -6.16 -29.06
C SER A 671 -18.51 -5.24 -30.19
N SER A 672 -17.76 -4.16 -30.46
CA SER A 672 -18.18 -3.09 -31.39
C SER A 672 -19.59 -2.54 -31.09
N GLY A 673 -19.95 -2.43 -29.81
CA GLY A 673 -21.24 -1.95 -29.32
C GLY A 673 -22.43 -2.89 -29.54
N ASN A 674 -22.19 -4.14 -29.94
CA ASN A 674 -23.24 -5.10 -30.26
C ASN A 674 -23.11 -6.36 -29.40
N GLY A 675 -24.22 -6.91 -28.93
CA GLY A 675 -24.21 -8.13 -28.13
C GLY A 675 -25.58 -8.50 -27.54
N SER A 676 -25.63 -9.64 -26.87
CA SER A 676 -26.82 -10.08 -26.14
C SER A 676 -26.42 -10.83 -24.88
N VAL A 677 -27.10 -10.53 -23.78
CA VAL A 677 -26.83 -11.10 -22.46
C VAL A 677 -28.10 -11.73 -21.91
N PHE A 678 -27.97 -12.84 -21.19
CA PHE A 678 -29.06 -13.38 -20.39
C PHE A 678 -29.04 -12.73 -18.99
N VAL A 679 -30.20 -12.36 -18.47
CA VAL A 679 -30.41 -11.78 -17.13
C VAL A 679 -31.45 -12.64 -16.42
N ASN A 680 -31.05 -13.29 -15.33
CA ASN A 680 -31.93 -14.15 -14.55
C ASN A 680 -32.98 -13.32 -13.79
N GLY A 681 -34.09 -13.94 -13.37
CA GLY A 681 -35.14 -13.28 -12.57
C GLY A 681 -34.70 -12.82 -11.16
N ASN A 682 -33.46 -13.10 -10.78
CA ASN A 682 -32.78 -12.62 -9.57
C ASN A 682 -31.51 -11.80 -9.87
N GLU A 683 -31.38 -11.28 -11.10
CA GLU A 683 -30.33 -10.33 -11.50
C GLU A 683 -30.94 -8.99 -11.92
N GLU A 684 -30.21 -7.91 -11.66
CA GLU A 684 -30.41 -6.59 -12.28
C GLU A 684 -29.26 -6.33 -13.28
N ALA A 685 -29.52 -5.56 -14.34
CA ALA A 685 -28.54 -5.27 -15.38
C ALA A 685 -28.41 -3.76 -15.61
N THR A 686 -27.19 -3.31 -15.86
CA THR A 686 -26.83 -1.92 -16.13
C THR A 686 -25.94 -1.85 -17.36
N LEU A 687 -26.41 -1.15 -18.40
CA LEU A 687 -25.59 -0.81 -19.56
C LEU A 687 -24.65 0.33 -19.21
N VAL A 688 -23.40 0.24 -19.65
CA VAL A 688 -22.36 1.27 -19.50
C VAL A 688 -21.77 1.58 -20.86
N VAL A 689 -21.66 2.86 -21.21
CA VAL A 689 -21.12 3.34 -22.50
C VAL A 689 -20.09 4.43 -22.24
N ALA A 690 -18.81 4.12 -22.46
CA ALA A 690 -17.69 5.02 -22.20
C ALA A 690 -17.09 5.59 -23.49
N ASN A 691 -16.89 6.91 -23.54
CA ASN A 691 -16.20 7.57 -24.67
C ASN A 691 -14.71 7.28 -24.56
N THR A 692 -14.24 6.48 -25.51
CA THR A 692 -12.93 5.81 -25.50
C THR A 692 -12.40 5.84 -26.93
N PRO A 693 -11.92 7.01 -27.40
CA PRO A 693 -11.42 7.19 -28.76
C PRO A 693 -10.17 6.34 -29.01
N ASP A 694 -9.83 6.15 -30.29
CA ASP A 694 -8.71 5.31 -30.71
C ASP A 694 -7.34 5.89 -30.27
N THR A 695 -7.29 7.19 -29.95
CA THR A 695 -6.09 7.92 -29.52
C THR A 695 -6.27 8.44 -28.09
N LEU A 696 -5.24 8.34 -27.24
CA LEU A 696 -5.25 8.97 -25.92
C LEU A 696 -5.02 10.49 -26.06
N TYR A 697 -5.86 11.30 -25.43
CA TYR A 697 -5.69 12.76 -25.41
C TYR A 697 -4.84 13.22 -24.23
N THR A 698 -3.89 14.10 -24.55
CA THR A 698 -3.08 14.87 -23.60
C THR A 698 -3.74 16.24 -23.43
N TYR A 699 -4.21 16.56 -22.22
CA TYR A 699 -5.02 17.74 -21.91
C TYR A 699 -4.71 18.30 -20.51
N ASP A 700 -4.96 19.59 -20.30
CA ASP A 700 -4.98 20.23 -18.99
C ASP A 700 -6.44 20.48 -18.60
N ALA A 701 -6.93 19.74 -17.61
CA ALA A 701 -8.31 19.81 -17.15
C ALA A 701 -8.73 21.16 -16.53
N PHE A 702 -7.79 22.09 -16.31
CA PHE A 702 -8.07 23.48 -15.92
C PHE A 702 -8.11 24.45 -17.12
N ALA A 703 -7.63 24.05 -18.30
CA ALA A 703 -7.53 24.88 -19.50
C ALA A 703 -8.37 24.39 -20.69
N SER A 704 -8.99 23.20 -20.62
CA SER A 704 -9.92 22.67 -21.62
C SER A 704 -11.07 23.64 -21.92
N GLU A 705 -11.16 24.15 -23.15
CA GLU A 705 -12.18 25.14 -23.56
C GLU A 705 -12.86 24.81 -24.90
N GLY A 706 -14.16 25.10 -24.98
CA GLY A 706 -14.93 25.22 -26.22
C GLY A 706 -15.03 23.98 -27.12
N ASP A 707 -14.00 23.76 -27.94
CA ASP A 707 -13.95 22.80 -29.06
C ASP A 707 -12.79 21.78 -28.89
N ASP A 708 -12.13 21.74 -27.72
CA ASP A 708 -10.99 20.84 -27.46
C ASP A 708 -11.38 19.33 -27.47
N PRO A 709 -10.49 18.41 -27.90
CA PRO A 709 -10.86 17.03 -28.22
C PRO A 709 -11.48 16.24 -27.06
N GLU A 710 -11.01 16.49 -25.82
CA GLU A 710 -11.43 15.76 -24.64
C GLU A 710 -12.83 16.13 -24.14
N ILE A 711 -13.25 17.39 -24.29
CA ILE A 711 -14.58 17.86 -23.87
C ILE A 711 -15.67 17.63 -24.93
N ARG A 712 -15.30 17.17 -26.14
CA ARG A 712 -16.25 16.76 -27.19
C ARG A 712 -16.98 15.48 -26.80
N GLY A 713 -18.16 15.64 -26.21
CA GLY A 713 -19.04 14.55 -25.81
C GLY A 713 -19.44 13.62 -26.97
N LEU A 714 -19.39 12.31 -26.74
CA LEU A 714 -19.84 11.27 -27.66
C LEU A 714 -21.37 11.33 -27.88
N ASP A 715 -21.81 11.58 -29.11
CA ASP A 715 -23.19 11.34 -29.52
C ASP A 715 -23.37 9.87 -29.95
N TYR A 716 -24.41 9.22 -29.42
CA TYR A 716 -24.72 7.83 -29.76
C TYR A 716 -26.21 7.53 -29.62
N GLN A 717 -26.65 6.51 -30.34
CA GLN A 717 -27.97 5.90 -30.21
C GLN A 717 -27.81 4.43 -29.85
N VAL A 718 -28.69 3.88 -29.02
CA VAL A 718 -28.72 2.46 -28.68
C VAL A 718 -30.11 1.89 -28.92
N GLN A 719 -30.19 0.74 -29.60
CA GLN A 719 -31.36 -0.12 -29.58
C GLN A 719 -31.21 -1.13 -28.44
N ILE A 720 -32.23 -1.24 -27.58
CA ILE A 720 -32.28 -2.21 -26.48
C ILE A 720 -33.52 -3.08 -26.67
N THR A 721 -33.35 -4.39 -26.82
CA THR A 721 -34.45 -5.35 -26.95
C THR A 721 -34.48 -6.27 -25.73
N GLY A 722 -35.67 -6.61 -25.21
CA GLY A 722 -35.82 -7.41 -23.99
C GLY A 722 -35.69 -6.64 -22.67
N ALA A 723 -35.31 -5.36 -22.73
CA ALA A 723 -35.29 -4.43 -21.60
C ALA A 723 -35.53 -2.99 -22.07
N GLN A 724 -35.67 -2.07 -21.12
CA GLN A 724 -35.69 -0.61 -21.32
C GLN A 724 -34.85 0.08 -20.23
N PRO A 725 -34.27 1.27 -20.47
CA PRO A 725 -33.67 2.08 -19.42
C PRO A 725 -34.70 2.38 -18.31
N ARG A 726 -34.27 2.29 -17.05
CA ARG A 726 -35.13 2.49 -15.87
C ARG A 726 -35.46 3.97 -15.60
N ASP A 727 -34.55 4.86 -15.97
CA ASP A 727 -34.62 6.29 -15.65
C ASP A 727 -34.39 7.10 -16.96
N LEU A 728 -35.42 7.86 -17.39
CA LEU A 728 -35.54 8.63 -18.66
C LEU A 728 -36.05 10.06 -18.39
#